data_AF-A0AAD9WXG3-F1
#
_entry.id   AF-A0AAD9WXG3-F1
#
_cell.length_a   1.000
_cell.length_b   1.000
_cell.length_c   1.000
_cell.angle_alpha   90.00
_cell.angle_beta   90.00
_cell.angle_gamma   90.00
#
_symmetry.space_group_name_H-M   'P 1'
#
loop_
_entity.id
_entity.type
_entity.pdbx_description
1 polymer ?
#
loop_
_entity_poly.entity_id
_entity_poly.type
_entity_poly.pdbx_seq_one_letter_code
_entity_poly.pdbx_strand_id
1 'polypeptide(L)'
;MYRRHPTVTSIPFKYSLFTIFLSLSLLHFKPCINPTRLSPNNYIVRFTEYKKADDHLSYLKSGIGSDGWEWIERKNPASKYPTDFGLISIEEPLKQTLIEEIGRLELVKDVNVDSSYKRDLLGGAFKDGKKRPGKIFTSMSFNEAEYYAAADTSDSTINWRRHLLMQRSQVTSLFGAEVLWKKGYTGAKVKMAIFDTGIRSDHPHFRNIKERTNWTNEDTLNDNLGHGTFVAGVIAGQDAECLGFAPDAEIYAFRVFTDAQVSYTSWFLDAFNYAIATNMDVLNLSIGGPDYLDLPFVEKIWEITANNIIMVSAIGNDGPLYGTLNNPADQSDVIGVGGIDYSDHIASFSSRGMSTWELPHGYGRVKPDIVAYGREIMGSKISTGCKSLSGTSVASPVVAGVVCLLVSIIPENYRKDILNPASMKQALVEGAAKLSGPNMYEQGAGRVDLLESYEILKSYKPHASIFPSVLDYTDCPYSWPFCRQPLYAGAMPVILNTTILNGMGVIGYVESPPTWHPLDEEGNLLNIHFTYSEVIWPWTGYLALHMQIKEEGSRFSGEIEGNVTVRIYSPPAQGEKSPRRSTCVLQLKLKVAPTPPRSKRVLWDQFHSIKYPPGYIPRDSLDVRNDILDWHGDHLHTNFHIMFNMLRDAGYYVETLGSPLTCFDAYQYGTLLMVDLEDEYFQEEIEKLRDDVLNTGLGLAVFAEWYNVDTMVKMRFFDDNTRSWWTPVTGGANIPALNDLLAPFGIAFGDKILNGDFSINGEQSRYASGTDIVRFPGGGYVHSFPFLDSSESGATQNILTSGMAKADSPILGLVEAGEGRIAVYGDSNCLDSSHMVTNCYWLLKKILDFTSTNKRDPLLFSDSVKQDTPLSQDDIQLPSRRTDVNFSTHSAVVGKDLICRTDSRFEVWGTKGYSLLMGTNRRLPIDLGKVFNSTMDTSNSRRPKYTRVSTGDYLGSKYLGILYRDELDMPVLVASHWLVPAAVAVTGLLVFLSFWRIRQKRRRRRKGSGSSRLPNL
;
A
#
# COMPACT_ATOMS: atom_id res chain seq x y z
N MET A 1 76.86 42.28 -18.31
CA MET A 1 76.46 43.29 -19.34
C MET A 1 75.06 43.77 -18.93
N TYR A 2 74.74 45.06 -18.71
CA TYR A 2 74.69 46.20 -19.68
C TYR A 2 73.80 45.86 -20.88
N ARG A 3 72.70 46.57 -21.24
CA ARG A 3 72.10 47.89 -20.91
C ARG A 3 70.54 47.78 -21.02
N ARG A 4 69.63 48.69 -20.61
CA ARG A 4 69.61 49.96 -19.80
C ARG A 4 68.14 50.29 -19.38
N HIS A 5 67.95 50.89 -18.20
CA HIS A 5 66.81 51.75 -17.78
C HIS A 5 67.02 53.21 -18.30
N PRO A 6 66.27 54.30 -17.93
CA PRO A 6 65.10 54.50 -17.03
C PRO A 6 63.91 55.28 -17.73
N THR A 7 62.86 55.82 -17.11
CA THR A 7 62.43 55.94 -15.68
C THR A 7 60.98 55.41 -15.48
N VAL A 8 59.90 56.03 -14.93
CA VAL A 8 59.53 57.37 -14.40
C VAL A 8 58.68 57.22 -13.10
N THR A 9 58.13 58.31 -12.56
CA THR A 9 57.44 58.51 -11.26
C THR A 9 55.88 58.48 -11.38
N SER A 10 55.04 58.47 -10.33
CA SER A 10 55.24 58.76 -8.88
C SER A 10 54.23 58.07 -7.94
N ILE A 11 54.62 57.96 -6.67
CA ILE A 11 53.90 57.51 -5.43
C ILE A 11 53.25 58.77 -4.76
N PRO A 12 52.12 58.76 -3.98
CA PRO A 12 51.92 57.96 -2.75
C PRO A 12 50.48 57.51 -2.32
N PHE A 13 50.46 56.70 -1.25
CA PHE A 13 49.35 56.46 -0.30
C PHE A 13 48.71 57.75 0.26
N LYS A 14 47.40 57.73 0.61
CA LYS A 14 46.90 57.67 2.02
C LYS A 14 45.36 57.77 2.18
N TYR A 15 44.83 56.95 3.09
CA TYR A 15 43.74 57.17 4.07
C TYR A 15 42.63 58.25 3.90
N SER A 16 41.38 57.78 4.17
CA SER A 16 40.41 58.33 5.17
C SER A 16 39.16 59.15 4.77
N LEU A 17 38.03 58.68 5.34
CA LEU A 17 36.84 59.37 5.88
C LEU A 17 35.77 60.02 4.96
N PHE A 18 34.50 59.76 5.34
CA PHE A 18 33.26 60.58 5.23
C PHE A 18 32.77 60.98 3.82
N THR A 19 31.64 60.55 3.22
CA THR A 19 30.20 60.31 3.61
C THR A 19 29.26 61.41 3.08
N ILE A 20 28.05 61.04 2.62
CA ILE A 20 26.82 61.89 2.49
C ILE A 20 26.85 62.94 1.35
N PHE A 21 25.83 63.18 0.50
CA PHE A 21 24.60 62.45 0.07
C PHE A 21 23.94 63.22 -1.13
N LEU A 22 22.96 62.62 -1.83
CA LEU A 22 22.01 63.23 -2.81
C LEU A 22 22.64 63.81 -4.12
N SER A 23 21.94 63.92 -5.27
CA SER A 23 20.64 63.38 -5.73
C SER A 23 20.48 63.56 -7.25
N LEU A 24 19.52 62.83 -7.86
CA LEU A 24 19.00 62.98 -9.24
C LEU A 24 19.97 62.58 -10.38
N SER A 25 19.54 62.02 -11.53
CA SER A 25 18.18 61.68 -11.99
C SER A 25 18.15 60.41 -12.87
N LEU A 26 17.11 59.60 -12.68
CA LEU A 26 16.43 58.70 -13.63
C LEU A 26 17.15 58.24 -14.92
N LEU A 27 17.35 56.93 -15.07
CA LEU A 27 16.87 56.20 -16.25
C LEU A 27 16.61 54.71 -15.94
N HIS A 28 15.66 54.15 -16.68
CA HIS A 28 14.99 52.86 -16.49
C HIS A 28 15.92 51.63 -16.33
N PHE A 29 15.65 50.80 -15.32
CA PHE A 29 15.31 49.37 -15.52
C PHE A 29 14.71 48.80 -14.21
N LYS A 30 13.41 48.48 -14.22
CA LYS A 30 12.81 47.56 -13.23
C LYS A 30 12.79 46.16 -13.84
N PRO A 31 13.31 45.13 -13.15
CA PRO A 31 12.89 43.77 -13.42
C PRO A 31 11.42 43.63 -13.01
N CYS A 32 10.57 43.12 -13.90
CA CYS A 32 9.25 42.66 -13.48
C CYS A 32 9.44 41.39 -12.65
N ILE A 33 9.13 41.46 -11.36
CA ILE A 33 8.87 40.26 -10.56
C ILE A 33 7.49 39.77 -11.02
N ASN A 34 7.48 38.82 -11.95
CA ASN A 34 6.25 38.09 -12.27
C ASN A 34 5.71 37.42 -11.01
N PRO A 35 4.38 37.30 -10.85
CA PRO A 35 3.83 36.39 -9.84
C PRO A 35 4.38 34.98 -10.07
N THR A 36 4.43 34.19 -9.01
CA THR A 36 5.01 32.84 -8.98
C THR A 36 4.49 31.98 -10.14
N ARG A 37 5.29 31.83 -11.20
CA ARG A 37 5.05 30.83 -12.23
C ARG A 37 5.32 29.48 -11.58
N LEU A 38 4.25 28.80 -11.17
CA LEU A 38 4.30 27.40 -10.77
C LEU A 38 5.03 26.63 -11.87
N SER A 39 5.96 25.77 -11.49
CA SER A 39 6.60 24.86 -12.44
C SER A 39 5.51 24.02 -13.11
N PRO A 40 5.41 24.02 -14.45
CA PRO A 40 4.35 23.27 -15.11
C PRO A 40 4.50 21.78 -14.80
N ASN A 41 3.37 21.09 -14.68
CA ASN A 41 3.38 19.68 -14.35
C ASN A 41 3.53 18.82 -15.60
N ASN A 42 4.24 17.71 -15.43
CA ASN A 42 4.44 16.71 -16.46
C ASN A 42 3.24 15.74 -16.46
N TYR A 43 2.78 15.38 -17.65
CA TYR A 43 1.70 14.41 -17.87
C TYR A 43 2.10 13.38 -18.92
N ILE A 44 1.83 12.12 -18.62
CA ILE A 44 1.98 10.98 -19.51
C ILE A 44 0.69 10.87 -20.32
N VAL A 45 0.76 11.10 -21.63
CA VAL A 45 -0.33 10.82 -22.56
C VAL A 45 -0.10 9.42 -23.11
N ARG A 46 -1.02 8.49 -22.84
CA ARG A 46 -0.94 7.11 -23.34
C ARG A 46 -1.83 6.93 -24.55
N PHE A 47 -1.38 6.12 -25.49
CA PHE A 47 -2.02 5.88 -26.78
C PHE A 47 -2.40 4.41 -26.91
N THR A 48 -3.36 4.12 -27.80
CA THR A 48 -3.82 2.77 -28.11
C THR A 48 -2.90 2.00 -29.07
N GLU A 49 -1.91 2.66 -29.68
CA GLU A 49 -1.05 2.10 -30.72
C GLU A 49 0.43 2.50 -30.54
N TYR A 50 1.34 1.57 -30.82
CA TYR A 50 2.78 1.80 -30.86
C TYR A 50 3.20 2.51 -32.16
N LYS A 51 3.63 3.78 -32.08
CA LYS A 51 4.12 4.61 -33.21
C LYS A 51 5.38 5.36 -32.82
N LYS A 52 6.02 6.10 -33.74
CA LYS A 52 7.15 6.95 -33.33
C LYS A 52 6.66 8.12 -32.47
N ALA A 53 7.54 8.61 -31.61
CA ALA A 53 7.27 9.80 -30.80
C ALA A 53 6.83 11.01 -31.65
N ASP A 54 7.44 11.18 -32.84
CA ASP A 54 7.09 12.24 -33.79
C ASP A 54 5.67 12.09 -34.36
N ASP A 55 5.23 10.85 -34.63
CA ASP A 55 3.90 10.57 -35.19
C ASP A 55 2.80 10.94 -34.17
N HIS A 56 3.00 10.57 -32.90
CA HIS A 56 2.11 10.93 -31.79
C HIS A 56 2.12 12.44 -31.51
N LEU A 57 3.28 13.09 -31.58
CA LEU A 57 3.41 14.55 -31.46
C LEU A 57 2.67 15.28 -32.59
N SER A 58 2.78 14.80 -33.83
CA SER A 58 2.02 15.31 -34.97
C SER A 58 0.51 15.09 -34.81
N TYR A 59 0.10 13.93 -34.27
CA TYR A 59 -1.30 13.65 -33.96
C TYR A 59 -1.86 14.64 -32.93
N LEU A 60 -1.21 14.79 -31.77
CA LEU A 60 -1.62 15.75 -30.74
C LEU A 60 -1.69 17.19 -31.28
N LYS A 61 -0.67 17.64 -32.04
CA LYS A 61 -0.66 18.97 -32.69
C LYS A 61 -1.73 19.17 -33.77
N SER A 62 -2.36 18.09 -34.24
CA SER A 62 -3.48 18.15 -35.21
C SER A 62 -4.86 18.02 -34.56
N GLY A 63 -4.93 17.44 -33.36
CA GLY A 63 -6.18 17.21 -32.62
C GLY A 63 -6.47 18.24 -31.53
N ILE A 64 -5.45 18.87 -30.95
CA ILE A 64 -5.56 19.89 -29.91
C ILE A 64 -5.56 21.28 -30.58
N GLY A 65 -6.62 22.06 -30.37
CA GLY A 65 -6.73 23.46 -30.82
C GLY A 65 -6.25 24.48 -29.78
N SER A 66 -6.04 24.05 -28.54
CA SER A 66 -5.59 24.90 -27.43
C SER A 66 -4.06 24.98 -27.29
N ASP A 67 -3.55 26.19 -27.09
CA ASP A 67 -2.18 26.46 -26.62
C ASP A 67 -2.02 26.09 -25.12
N GLY A 68 -0.81 26.25 -24.56
CA GLY A 68 -0.55 26.09 -23.12
C GLY A 68 0.03 24.73 -22.71
N TRP A 69 0.48 23.93 -23.68
CA TRP A 69 1.22 22.69 -23.46
C TRP A 69 2.50 22.65 -24.30
N GLU A 70 3.53 21.96 -23.79
CA GLU A 70 4.81 21.74 -24.46
C GLU A 70 5.14 20.24 -24.48
N TRP A 71 5.70 19.72 -25.58
CA TRP A 71 6.13 18.32 -25.67
C TRP A 71 7.54 18.14 -25.10
N ILE A 72 7.73 17.14 -24.24
CA ILE A 72 9.00 16.85 -23.60
C ILE A 72 9.75 15.75 -24.39
N GLU A 73 10.86 16.15 -25.03
CA GLU A 73 11.72 15.21 -25.77
C GLU A 73 12.41 14.20 -24.82
N ARG A 74 12.02 12.92 -24.91
CA ARG A 74 12.64 11.81 -24.17
C ARG A 74 13.98 11.41 -24.81
N LYS A 75 15.11 11.81 -24.20
CA LYS A 75 16.46 11.70 -24.78
C LYS A 75 17.23 10.47 -24.28
N ASN A 76 16.65 9.29 -24.50
CA ASN A 76 17.16 8.01 -24.02
C ASN A 76 17.11 6.92 -25.12
N PRO A 77 17.63 5.70 -24.90
CA PRO A 77 17.67 4.65 -25.94
C PRO A 77 16.32 4.18 -26.48
N ALA A 78 15.21 4.34 -25.73
CA ALA A 78 13.86 3.96 -26.17
C ALA A 78 13.34 4.83 -27.32
N SER A 79 13.80 6.09 -27.44
CA SER A 79 13.44 7.02 -28.53
C SER A 79 13.65 6.50 -29.96
N LYS A 80 14.47 5.45 -30.13
CA LYS A 80 14.75 4.79 -31.42
C LYS A 80 13.65 3.81 -31.86
N TYR A 81 12.76 3.44 -30.95
CA TYR A 81 11.71 2.43 -31.14
C TYR A 81 10.33 3.09 -31.13
N PRO A 82 9.28 2.38 -31.61
CA PRO A 82 7.90 2.78 -31.36
C PRO A 82 7.60 2.90 -29.86
N THR A 83 6.64 3.76 -29.52
CA THR A 83 6.18 4.04 -28.15
C THR A 83 4.64 4.04 -28.13
N ASP A 84 4.09 3.60 -27.02
CA ASP A 84 2.67 3.72 -26.65
C ASP A 84 2.38 5.00 -25.85
N PHE A 85 3.40 5.75 -25.42
CA PHE A 85 3.21 6.98 -24.64
C PHE A 85 4.05 8.16 -25.14
N GLY A 86 3.56 9.36 -24.82
CA GLY A 86 4.24 10.65 -24.93
C GLY A 86 4.26 11.38 -23.58
N LEU A 87 5.13 12.38 -23.46
CA LEU A 87 5.29 13.18 -22.25
C LEU A 87 5.10 14.66 -22.58
N ILE A 88 4.20 15.33 -21.87
CA ILE A 88 3.90 16.76 -22.08
C ILE A 88 3.99 17.54 -20.76
N SER A 89 4.36 18.82 -20.85
CA SER A 89 4.27 19.81 -19.79
C SER A 89 3.02 20.65 -20.02
N ILE A 90 2.14 20.82 -19.03
CA ILE A 90 0.93 21.65 -19.13
C ILE A 90 1.01 22.84 -18.16
N GLU A 91 0.64 24.04 -18.61
CA GLU A 91 0.47 25.19 -17.73
C GLU A 91 -0.80 25.04 -16.86
N GLU A 92 -0.63 25.12 -15.53
CA GLU A 92 -1.70 24.92 -14.54
C GLU A 92 -3.05 25.61 -14.82
N PRO A 93 -3.15 26.89 -15.26
CA PRO A 93 -4.45 27.52 -15.50
C PRO A 93 -5.28 26.90 -16.65
N LEU A 94 -4.70 26.03 -17.47
CA LEU A 94 -5.36 25.34 -18.59
C LEU A 94 -5.46 23.82 -18.40
N LYS A 95 -4.92 23.29 -17.30
CA LYS A 95 -4.80 21.86 -16.97
C LYS A 95 -6.06 21.04 -17.27
N GLN A 96 -7.19 21.40 -16.67
CA GLN A 96 -8.40 20.58 -16.75
C GLN A 96 -8.98 20.55 -18.18
N THR A 97 -9.06 21.71 -18.84
CA THR A 97 -9.52 21.84 -20.23
C THR A 97 -8.66 21.03 -21.19
N LEU A 98 -7.33 21.11 -21.06
CA LEU A 98 -6.40 20.38 -21.92
C LEU A 98 -6.46 18.86 -21.70
N ILE A 99 -6.58 18.40 -20.46
CA ILE A 99 -6.75 16.96 -20.16
C ILE A 99 -8.06 16.43 -20.77
N GLU A 100 -9.16 17.20 -20.66
CA GLU A 100 -10.43 16.84 -21.30
C GLU A 100 -10.38 16.88 -22.84
N GLU A 101 -9.62 17.80 -23.43
CA GLU A 101 -9.46 17.90 -24.89
C GLU A 101 -8.63 16.72 -25.43
N ILE A 102 -7.49 16.43 -24.80
CA ILE A 102 -6.61 15.30 -25.16
C ILE A 102 -7.33 13.97 -24.96
N GLY A 103 -8.06 13.80 -23.86
CA GLY A 103 -8.84 12.58 -23.56
C GLY A 103 -10.04 12.30 -24.49
N ARG A 104 -10.36 13.22 -25.42
CA ARG A 104 -11.39 13.02 -26.45
C ARG A 104 -10.82 12.53 -27.79
N LEU A 105 -9.50 12.43 -27.92
CA LEU A 105 -8.82 11.98 -29.15
C LEU A 105 -8.85 10.45 -29.26
N GLU A 106 -9.31 9.91 -30.39
CA GLU A 106 -9.57 8.47 -30.59
C GLU A 106 -8.35 7.54 -30.37
N LEU A 107 -7.12 8.03 -30.59
CA LEU A 107 -5.90 7.26 -30.32
C LEU A 107 -5.37 7.43 -28.90
N VAL A 108 -5.89 8.36 -28.10
CA VAL A 108 -5.50 8.52 -26.69
C VAL A 108 -6.29 7.53 -25.85
N LYS A 109 -5.59 6.77 -25.01
CA LYS A 109 -6.18 5.90 -24.00
C LYS A 109 -6.54 6.69 -22.74
N ASP A 110 -5.60 7.49 -22.25
CA ASP A 110 -5.73 8.31 -21.05
C ASP A 110 -4.59 9.36 -20.95
N VAL A 111 -4.73 10.27 -19.98
CA VAL A 111 -3.70 11.23 -19.57
C VAL A 111 -3.54 11.14 -18.06
N ASN A 112 -2.33 10.84 -17.61
CA ASN A 112 -1.98 10.66 -16.19
C ASN A 112 -0.84 11.62 -15.79
N VAL A 113 -0.64 11.84 -14.49
CA VAL A 113 0.52 12.62 -13.99
C VAL A 113 1.80 11.79 -14.17
N ASP A 114 2.91 12.43 -14.54
CA ASP A 114 4.24 11.81 -14.49
C ASP A 114 4.76 11.83 -13.04
N SER A 115 4.31 10.83 -12.29
CA SER A 115 4.59 10.68 -10.87
C SER A 115 6.06 10.45 -10.59
N SER A 116 6.54 11.04 -9.49
CA SER A 116 7.89 10.80 -8.98
C SER A 116 7.88 9.76 -7.86
N TYR A 117 8.98 9.06 -7.67
CA TYR A 117 9.18 8.09 -6.59
C TYR A 117 10.50 8.34 -5.90
N LYS A 118 10.52 8.32 -4.57
CA LYS A 118 11.70 8.66 -3.77
C LYS A 118 11.80 7.78 -2.53
N ARG A 119 12.82 6.91 -2.49
CA ARG A 119 13.00 5.92 -1.40
C ARG A 119 14.46 5.76 -1.02
N ASP A 120 14.75 5.49 0.25
CA ASP A 120 16.12 5.31 0.73
C ASP A 120 16.63 3.87 0.48
N LEU A 121 17.20 3.65 -0.71
CA LEU A 121 17.78 2.39 -1.18
C LEU A 121 19.02 1.97 -0.37
N LEU A 122 19.58 2.89 0.43
CA LEU A 122 20.71 2.64 1.33
C LEU A 122 20.30 2.67 2.81
N GLY A 123 19.01 2.47 3.10
CA GLY A 123 18.32 2.65 4.39
C GLY A 123 18.76 1.79 5.59
N GLY A 124 20.04 1.84 5.94
CA GLY A 124 20.58 1.29 7.19
C GLY A 124 21.39 0.02 7.00
N ALA A 125 22.69 0.16 6.74
CA ALA A 125 23.65 -0.86 7.15
C ALA A 125 23.63 -0.95 8.70
N PHE A 126 22.98 -1.98 9.24
CA PHE A 126 22.83 -2.22 10.69
C PHE A 126 24.18 -2.55 11.35
N LYS A 127 24.98 -1.53 11.62
CA LYS A 127 26.17 -1.62 12.49
C LYS A 127 25.77 -1.38 13.94
N ASP A 128 25.99 -2.41 14.74
CA ASP A 128 25.52 -2.60 16.13
C ASP A 128 23.99 -2.63 16.28
N GLY A 129 23.50 -3.51 17.15
CA GLY A 129 22.10 -3.61 17.57
C GLY A 129 21.63 -2.47 18.50
N LYS A 130 22.05 -1.23 18.23
CA LYS A 130 21.66 -0.04 19.02
C LYS A 130 20.57 0.73 18.30
N LYS A 131 19.40 0.79 18.94
CA LYS A 131 18.16 1.42 18.44
C LYS A 131 18.41 2.85 17.97
N ARG A 132 17.76 3.27 16.87
CA ARG A 132 17.71 4.69 16.44
C ARG A 132 17.11 5.53 17.59
N PRO A 133 17.82 6.52 18.17
CA PRO A 133 17.21 7.46 19.10
C PRO A 133 16.24 8.35 18.32
N GLY A 134 14.94 8.05 18.42
CA GLY A 134 13.88 8.67 17.61
C GLY A 134 12.71 7.74 17.29
N LYS A 135 12.93 6.41 17.23
CA LYS A 135 11.84 5.45 17.43
C LYS A 135 11.75 5.13 18.93
N ILE A 136 10.80 5.77 19.62
CA ILE A 136 10.31 5.27 20.90
C ILE A 136 9.51 4.01 20.57
N PHE A 137 10.16 2.86 20.66
CA PHE A 137 9.44 1.59 20.72
C PHE A 137 8.64 1.60 22.03
N THR A 138 7.32 1.56 21.93
CA THR A 138 6.44 1.26 23.05
C THR A 138 6.76 -0.15 23.53
N SER A 139 7.48 -0.25 24.64
CA SER A 139 7.94 -1.51 25.20
C SER A 139 6.82 -2.20 25.98
N MET A 140 5.75 -2.60 25.26
CA MET A 140 4.84 -3.62 25.76
C MET A 140 5.55 -4.98 25.72
N SER A 141 5.55 -5.65 26.87
CA SER A 141 6.15 -6.96 27.03
C SER A 141 5.33 -8.02 26.30
N PHE A 142 5.80 -8.48 25.15
CA PHE A 142 5.63 -9.90 24.83
C PHE A 142 6.39 -10.66 25.92
N ASN A 143 5.65 -11.32 26.83
CA ASN A 143 6.26 -12.31 27.69
C ASN A 143 6.71 -13.48 26.81
N GLU A 144 7.98 -13.48 26.44
CA GLU A 144 8.68 -14.57 25.75
C GLU A 144 8.94 -15.74 26.73
N ALA A 145 7.88 -16.16 27.41
CA ALA A 145 7.84 -17.15 28.48
C ALA A 145 6.71 -18.15 28.19
N GLU A 146 6.99 -19.44 28.35
CA GLU A 146 6.13 -20.58 28.02
C GLU A 146 6.08 -21.02 26.54
N TYR A 147 7.22 -20.98 25.84
CA TYR A 147 7.53 -22.01 24.83
C TYR A 147 8.93 -22.65 24.97
N TYR A 148 9.58 -22.47 26.13
CA TYR A 148 10.84 -23.12 26.50
C TYR A 148 10.72 -23.92 27.80
N ALA A 149 10.27 -25.18 27.69
CA ALA A 149 10.40 -26.18 28.74
C ALA A 149 10.63 -27.57 28.10
N ALA A 150 11.54 -28.36 28.68
CA ALA A 150 11.83 -29.75 28.30
C ALA A 150 12.40 -29.99 26.87
N ALA A 151 13.49 -29.32 26.53
CA ALA A 151 14.50 -29.83 25.58
C ALA A 151 15.87 -29.87 26.26
N ASP A 152 16.69 -30.87 25.95
CA ASP A 152 17.86 -31.23 26.75
C ASP A 152 19.06 -30.28 26.59
N THR A 153 19.88 -30.14 27.63
CA THR A 153 20.90 -29.08 27.75
C THR A 153 22.16 -29.27 26.89
N SER A 154 22.13 -30.16 25.89
CA SER A 154 23.24 -30.45 24.97
C SER A 154 23.26 -29.58 23.70
N ASP A 155 22.10 -29.10 23.24
CA ASP A 155 21.94 -28.63 21.85
C ASP A 155 22.47 -27.20 21.57
N SER A 156 22.62 -26.37 22.61
CA SER A 156 23.08 -24.98 22.45
C SER A 156 24.45 -24.89 21.74
N THR A 157 25.40 -25.75 22.09
CA THR A 157 26.73 -25.79 21.47
C THR A 157 26.71 -26.33 20.03
N ILE A 158 25.67 -27.08 19.66
CA ILE A 158 25.45 -27.55 18.28
C ILE A 158 24.91 -26.40 17.44
N ASN A 159 23.88 -25.69 17.91
CA ASN A 159 23.34 -24.52 17.22
C ASN A 159 24.37 -23.39 17.03
N TRP A 160 25.18 -23.07 18.05
CA TRP A 160 26.28 -22.10 17.88
C TRP A 160 27.29 -22.51 16.79
N ARG A 161 27.59 -23.81 16.67
CA ARG A 161 28.47 -24.34 15.59
C ARG A 161 27.78 -24.32 14.23
N ARG A 162 26.49 -24.66 14.16
CA ARG A 162 25.67 -24.59 12.95
C ARG A 162 25.62 -23.16 12.41
N HIS A 163 25.32 -22.20 13.28
CA HIS A 163 25.27 -20.77 12.96
C HIS A 163 26.63 -20.23 12.49
N LEU A 164 27.74 -20.58 13.16
CA LEU A 164 29.10 -20.21 12.73
C LEU A 164 29.57 -20.88 11.43
N LEU A 165 29.01 -22.03 11.06
CA LEU A 165 29.23 -22.67 9.77
C LEU A 165 28.37 -22.02 8.68
N MET A 166 27.11 -21.68 8.97
CA MET A 166 26.18 -21.02 8.06
C MET A 166 26.60 -19.57 7.75
N GLN A 167 27.08 -18.82 8.74
CA GLN A 167 27.74 -17.50 8.55
C GLN A 167 29.04 -17.57 7.72
N ARG A 168 29.55 -18.76 7.42
CA ARG A 168 30.73 -19.00 6.56
C ARG A 168 30.40 -19.69 5.24
N SER A 169 29.19 -20.23 5.08
CA SER A 169 28.73 -20.83 3.82
C SER A 169 28.17 -19.75 2.91
N GLN A 170 28.64 -19.72 1.67
CA GLN A 170 28.14 -18.82 0.65
C GLN A 170 26.66 -19.13 0.33
N VAL A 171 25.86 -18.08 0.12
CA VAL A 171 24.40 -18.20 -0.13
C VAL A 171 24.08 -19.14 -1.32
N THR A 172 24.92 -19.15 -2.36
CA THR A 172 24.81 -20.04 -3.52
C THR A 172 24.99 -21.52 -3.18
N SER A 173 25.91 -21.85 -2.27
CA SER A 173 26.10 -23.23 -1.77
C SER A 173 24.93 -23.68 -0.89
N LEU A 174 24.28 -22.78 -0.14
CA LEU A 174 23.10 -23.11 0.66
C LEU A 174 21.90 -23.57 -0.19
N PHE A 175 21.74 -23.01 -1.40
CA PHE A 175 20.76 -23.49 -2.39
C PHE A 175 21.34 -24.54 -3.37
N GLY A 176 22.55 -25.05 -3.14
CA GLY A 176 23.14 -26.10 -3.97
C GLY A 176 23.46 -25.71 -5.42
N ALA A 177 23.63 -24.41 -5.74
CA ALA A 177 23.88 -23.92 -7.11
C ALA A 177 25.07 -24.60 -7.81
N GLU A 178 26.08 -25.01 -7.03
CA GLU A 178 27.22 -25.80 -7.49
C GLU A 178 26.85 -27.14 -8.17
N VAL A 179 25.67 -27.72 -7.90
CA VAL A 179 25.17 -28.91 -8.59
C VAL A 179 24.80 -28.59 -10.05
N LEU A 180 24.26 -27.39 -10.30
CA LEU A 180 23.92 -26.91 -11.64
C LEU A 180 25.16 -26.40 -12.39
N TRP A 181 26.08 -25.72 -11.70
CA TRP A 181 27.38 -25.33 -12.27
C TRP A 181 28.19 -26.57 -12.73
N LYS A 182 28.19 -27.66 -11.95
CA LYS A 182 28.83 -28.95 -12.33
C LYS A 182 28.16 -29.64 -13.53
N LYS A 183 26.90 -29.31 -13.84
CA LYS A 183 26.19 -29.75 -15.06
C LYS A 183 26.43 -28.81 -16.26
N GLY A 184 27.12 -27.69 -16.07
CA GLY A 184 27.41 -26.69 -17.11
C GLY A 184 26.40 -25.53 -17.20
N TYR A 185 25.44 -25.43 -16.28
CA TYR A 185 24.46 -24.35 -16.24
C TYR A 185 24.96 -23.21 -15.34
N THR A 186 25.32 -22.07 -15.93
CA THR A 186 25.93 -20.92 -15.23
C THR A 186 25.25 -19.57 -15.50
N GLY A 187 24.04 -19.58 -16.08
CA GLY A 187 23.36 -18.37 -16.56
C GLY A 187 23.75 -17.95 -17.97
N ALA A 188 24.69 -18.64 -18.63
CA ALA A 188 25.14 -18.32 -19.97
C ALA A 188 23.97 -18.18 -20.96
N LYS A 189 24.01 -17.13 -21.80
CA LYS A 189 22.94 -16.76 -22.75
C LYS A 189 21.58 -16.45 -22.10
N VAL A 190 21.54 -15.97 -20.85
CA VAL A 190 20.34 -15.40 -20.24
C VAL A 190 20.50 -13.90 -20.14
N LYS A 191 19.60 -13.13 -20.77
CA LYS A 191 19.57 -11.68 -20.70
C LYS A 191 18.89 -11.23 -19.42
N MET A 192 19.70 -10.64 -18.53
CA MET A 192 19.27 -10.20 -17.21
C MET A 192 19.25 -8.67 -17.14
N ALA A 193 18.06 -8.10 -17.11
CA ALA A 193 17.85 -6.67 -16.92
C ALA A 193 17.76 -6.32 -15.42
N ILE A 194 18.60 -5.39 -14.97
CA ILE A 194 18.66 -4.95 -13.57
C ILE A 194 18.27 -3.48 -13.50
N PHE A 195 17.08 -3.22 -12.95
CA PHE A 195 16.49 -1.89 -12.81
C PHE A 195 16.82 -1.34 -11.42
N ASP A 196 17.79 -0.43 -11.34
CA ASP A 196 18.37 -0.01 -10.05
C ASP A 196 19.13 1.34 -10.18
N THR A 197 20.10 1.62 -9.30
CA THR A 197 21.03 2.77 -9.33
C THR A 197 22.11 2.67 -10.41
N GLY A 198 22.11 1.60 -11.22
CA GLY A 198 23.09 1.29 -12.26
C GLY A 198 24.15 0.28 -11.81
N ILE A 199 25.22 0.12 -12.59
CA ILE A 199 26.39 -0.73 -12.24
C ILE A 199 27.69 0.00 -12.62
N ARG A 200 28.72 -0.09 -11.77
CA ARG A 200 30.04 0.50 -12.04
C ARG A 200 30.78 -0.22 -13.18
N SER A 201 31.34 0.57 -14.10
CA SER A 201 31.98 0.16 -15.37
C SER A 201 32.98 -1.00 -15.27
N ASP A 202 33.82 -0.95 -14.25
CA ASP A 202 35.14 -1.59 -14.14
C ASP A 202 35.21 -2.44 -12.86
N HIS A 203 34.07 -2.90 -12.36
CA HIS A 203 34.03 -3.71 -11.15
C HIS A 203 34.48 -5.16 -11.43
N PRO A 204 35.55 -5.66 -10.79
CA PRO A 204 36.23 -6.89 -11.22
C PRO A 204 35.42 -8.19 -11.06
N HIS A 205 34.26 -8.14 -10.42
CA HIS A 205 33.41 -9.30 -10.19
C HIS A 205 32.52 -9.66 -11.41
N PHE A 206 32.53 -8.88 -12.50
CA PHE A 206 31.63 -9.08 -13.64
C PHE A 206 32.41 -9.28 -14.96
N ARG A 207 32.18 -10.41 -15.67
CA ARG A 207 32.73 -10.62 -17.03
C ARG A 207 31.83 -10.10 -18.14
N ASN A 208 30.50 -10.12 -17.96
CA ASN A 208 29.55 -10.13 -19.06
C ASN A 208 28.49 -9.01 -18.99
N ILE A 209 28.92 -7.79 -18.64
CA ILE A 209 28.10 -6.58 -18.79
C ILE A 209 28.01 -6.28 -20.29
N LYS A 210 26.82 -6.47 -20.88
CA LYS A 210 26.56 -6.15 -22.30
C LYS A 210 26.29 -4.67 -22.50
N GLU A 211 25.47 -4.11 -21.63
CA GLU A 211 24.93 -2.77 -21.78
C GLU A 211 24.72 -2.10 -20.43
N ARG A 212 24.89 -0.78 -20.41
CA ARG A 212 24.52 0.07 -19.28
C ARG A 212 23.81 1.30 -19.84
N THR A 213 22.55 1.45 -19.51
CA THR A 213 21.68 2.56 -19.92
C THR A 213 21.36 3.43 -18.72
N ASN A 214 21.10 4.71 -18.98
CA ASN A 214 20.50 5.60 -17.99
C ASN A 214 19.20 6.16 -18.55
N TRP A 215 18.19 6.17 -17.70
CA TRP A 215 16.83 6.66 -17.97
C TRP A 215 16.54 7.96 -17.21
N THR A 216 17.40 8.32 -16.26
CA THR A 216 17.31 9.56 -15.48
C THR A 216 17.86 10.78 -16.20
N ASN A 217 17.57 11.98 -15.69
CA ASN A 217 18.08 13.25 -16.20
C ASN A 217 19.55 13.58 -15.81
N GLU A 218 20.29 12.64 -15.22
CA GLU A 218 21.71 12.84 -14.82
C GLU A 218 22.69 12.28 -15.87
N ASP A 219 23.83 12.94 -16.08
CA ASP A 219 24.83 12.51 -17.07
C ASP A 219 25.80 11.46 -16.48
N THR A 220 25.29 10.28 -16.13
CA THR A 220 26.10 9.14 -15.62
C THR A 220 25.53 7.77 -15.98
N LEU A 221 26.43 6.83 -16.32
CA LEU A 221 26.14 5.39 -16.47
C LEU A 221 26.74 4.54 -15.33
N ASN A 222 27.40 5.18 -14.35
CA ASN A 222 27.97 4.50 -13.19
C ASN A 222 26.99 4.55 -12.01
N ASP A 223 27.03 3.47 -11.22
CA ASP A 223 26.44 3.45 -9.89
C ASP A 223 27.34 4.22 -8.91
N ASN A 224 26.80 5.31 -8.34
CA ASN A 224 27.47 6.10 -7.30
C ASN A 224 26.95 5.78 -5.88
N LEU A 225 25.84 5.04 -5.76
CA LEU A 225 25.18 4.68 -4.50
C LEU A 225 25.62 3.30 -3.99
N GLY A 226 25.85 2.36 -4.90
CA GLY A 226 26.33 1.02 -4.59
C GLY A 226 25.22 0.01 -4.28
N HIS A 227 23.96 0.30 -4.62
CA HIS A 227 22.85 -0.65 -4.49
C HIS A 227 22.81 -1.58 -5.71
N GLY A 228 22.66 -1.04 -6.93
CA GLY A 228 22.63 -1.82 -8.16
C GLY A 228 23.89 -2.66 -8.41
N THR A 229 25.08 -2.14 -8.07
CA THR A 229 26.33 -2.92 -8.10
C THR A 229 26.28 -4.13 -7.15
N PHE A 230 25.64 -4.02 -5.99
CA PHE A 230 25.47 -5.13 -5.05
C PHE A 230 24.43 -6.14 -5.52
N VAL A 231 23.29 -5.66 -6.00
CA VAL A 231 22.20 -6.47 -6.58
C VAL A 231 22.73 -7.33 -7.74
N ALA A 232 23.48 -6.73 -8.66
CA ALA A 232 24.18 -7.44 -9.72
C ALA A 232 25.25 -8.41 -9.20
N GLY A 233 25.90 -8.10 -8.09
CA GLY A 233 26.84 -8.98 -7.40
C GLY A 233 26.20 -10.29 -6.93
N VAL A 234 25.04 -10.22 -6.30
CA VAL A 234 24.29 -11.40 -5.85
C VAL A 234 23.80 -12.24 -7.03
N ILE A 235 23.42 -11.61 -8.16
CA ILE A 235 22.98 -12.32 -9.36
C ILE A 235 24.15 -12.98 -10.10
N ALA A 236 25.19 -12.23 -10.44
CA ALA A 236 26.23 -12.62 -11.42
C ALA A 236 27.67 -12.18 -11.03
N GLY A 237 27.92 -11.87 -9.76
CA GLY A 237 29.28 -11.67 -9.25
C GLY A 237 30.13 -12.95 -9.31
N GLN A 238 31.46 -12.82 -9.24
CA GLN A 238 32.39 -13.93 -9.49
C GLN A 238 33.56 -14.04 -8.50
N ASP A 239 33.66 -13.12 -7.54
CA ASP A 239 34.66 -13.21 -6.48
C ASP A 239 34.28 -14.32 -5.49
N ALA A 240 35.24 -15.12 -5.02
CA ALA A 240 34.96 -16.25 -4.14
C ALA A 240 34.34 -15.86 -2.77
N GLU A 241 34.47 -14.61 -2.32
CA GLU A 241 33.83 -14.10 -1.10
C GLU A 241 32.33 -13.76 -1.33
N CYS A 242 31.92 -13.43 -2.56
CA CYS A 242 30.52 -13.10 -2.89
C CYS A 242 30.15 -13.40 -4.36
N LEU A 243 30.37 -14.65 -4.77
CA LEU A 243 30.03 -15.16 -6.10
C LEU A 243 28.50 -15.30 -6.20
N GLY A 244 27.94 -14.83 -7.30
CA GLY A 244 26.51 -14.89 -7.60
C GLY A 244 26.08 -16.23 -8.17
N PHE A 245 24.77 -16.41 -8.32
CA PHE A 245 24.19 -17.66 -8.82
C PHE A 245 24.49 -17.92 -10.30
N ALA A 246 24.43 -16.88 -11.13
CA ALA A 246 24.47 -16.95 -12.59
C ALA A 246 25.66 -16.16 -13.16
N PRO A 247 26.91 -16.58 -12.89
CA PRO A 247 28.11 -15.78 -13.16
C PRO A 247 28.39 -15.49 -14.63
N ASP A 248 27.79 -16.23 -15.58
CA ASP A 248 27.95 -16.00 -17.03
C ASP A 248 26.71 -15.34 -17.67
N ALA A 249 25.71 -14.92 -16.88
CA ALA A 249 24.54 -14.19 -17.37
C ALA A 249 24.91 -12.89 -18.10
N GLU A 250 24.10 -12.51 -19.07
CA GLU A 250 24.29 -11.31 -19.88
C GLU A 250 23.66 -10.12 -19.14
N ILE A 251 24.48 -9.28 -18.51
CA ILE A 251 24.00 -8.22 -17.62
C ILE A 251 23.67 -6.96 -18.43
N TYR A 252 22.42 -6.49 -18.29
CA TYR A 252 21.89 -5.25 -18.84
C TYR A 252 21.52 -4.32 -17.68
N ALA A 253 22.37 -3.33 -17.39
CA ALA A 253 22.17 -2.42 -16.25
C ALA A 253 21.32 -1.22 -16.65
N PHE A 254 20.11 -1.09 -16.12
CA PHE A 254 19.20 0.00 -16.43
C PHE A 254 19.13 0.93 -15.21
N ARG A 255 19.88 2.03 -15.25
CA ARG A 255 19.83 3.06 -14.20
C ARG A 255 18.51 3.84 -14.32
N VAL A 256 17.61 3.60 -13.37
CA VAL A 256 16.30 4.27 -13.27
C VAL A 256 16.19 5.15 -12.03
N PHE A 257 17.13 5.06 -11.08
CA PHE A 257 17.21 5.96 -9.92
C PHE A 257 18.39 6.94 -10.03
N THR A 258 18.13 8.19 -9.65
CA THR A 258 19.14 9.25 -9.52
C THR A 258 20.02 9.06 -8.27
N ASP A 259 21.11 9.82 -8.15
CA ASP A 259 21.92 9.83 -6.92
C ASP A 259 21.17 10.48 -5.73
N ALA A 260 20.13 11.28 -6.02
CA ALA A 260 19.15 11.74 -5.03
C ALA A 260 18.09 10.68 -4.65
N GLN A 261 18.20 9.46 -5.18
CA GLN A 261 17.27 8.34 -5.00
C GLN A 261 15.82 8.62 -5.48
N VAL A 262 15.68 9.51 -6.48
CA VAL A 262 14.42 9.83 -7.18
C VAL A 262 14.35 9.08 -8.52
N SER A 263 13.17 8.57 -8.86
CA SER A 263 12.76 8.06 -10.18
C SER A 263 11.44 8.70 -10.63
N TYR A 264 10.99 8.45 -11.86
CA TYR A 264 9.70 8.86 -12.42
C TYR A 264 9.02 7.72 -13.17
N THR A 265 7.69 7.71 -13.20
CA THR A 265 6.89 6.75 -13.98
C THR A 265 7.32 6.72 -15.45
N SER A 266 7.48 7.88 -16.10
CA SER A 266 7.93 7.95 -17.50
C SER A 266 9.29 7.28 -17.77
N TRP A 267 10.23 7.34 -16.82
CA TRP A 267 11.53 6.69 -16.94
C TRP A 267 11.40 5.16 -16.88
N PHE A 268 10.52 4.64 -16.03
CA PHE A 268 10.18 3.23 -16.02
C PHE A 268 9.51 2.80 -17.32
N LEU A 269 8.52 3.54 -17.83
CA LEU A 269 7.84 3.21 -19.10
C LEU A 269 8.82 3.14 -20.28
N ASP A 270 9.76 4.08 -20.40
CA ASP A 270 10.81 4.04 -21.44
C ASP A 270 11.75 2.84 -21.27
N ALA A 271 12.22 2.59 -20.05
CA ALA A 271 13.10 1.47 -19.75
C ALA A 271 12.41 0.10 -19.98
N PHE A 272 11.12 0.00 -19.68
CA PHE A 272 10.30 -1.19 -19.93
C PHE A 272 10.03 -1.40 -21.43
N ASN A 273 9.65 -0.34 -22.17
CA ASN A 273 9.52 -0.41 -23.63
C ASN A 273 10.83 -0.84 -24.30
N TYR A 274 11.99 -0.40 -23.77
CA TYR A 274 13.30 -0.85 -24.25
C TYR A 274 13.60 -2.31 -23.89
N ALA A 275 13.24 -2.79 -22.69
CA ALA A 275 13.39 -4.19 -22.30
C ALA A 275 12.56 -5.15 -23.18
N ILE A 276 11.35 -4.73 -23.57
CA ILE A 276 10.49 -5.42 -24.55
C ILE A 276 11.16 -5.41 -25.93
N ALA A 277 11.54 -4.23 -26.45
CA ALA A 277 12.13 -4.08 -27.78
C ALA A 277 13.48 -4.81 -27.96
N THR A 278 14.26 -4.96 -26.87
CA THR A 278 15.52 -5.71 -26.85
C THR A 278 15.34 -7.21 -26.53
N ASN A 279 14.09 -7.65 -26.30
CA ASN A 279 13.69 -9.03 -25.99
C ASN A 279 14.55 -9.65 -24.88
N MET A 280 14.41 -9.13 -23.66
CA MET A 280 15.00 -9.67 -22.44
C MET A 280 14.41 -11.05 -22.06
N ASP A 281 15.11 -11.80 -21.20
CA ASP A 281 14.59 -13.04 -20.59
C ASP A 281 14.04 -12.76 -19.17
N VAL A 282 14.81 -12.05 -18.34
CA VAL A 282 14.54 -11.86 -16.90
C VAL A 282 14.77 -10.40 -16.51
N LEU A 283 13.93 -9.88 -15.60
CA LEU A 283 13.99 -8.52 -15.05
C LEU A 283 13.97 -8.60 -13.51
N ASN A 284 14.93 -7.98 -12.83
CA ASN A 284 14.89 -7.77 -11.38
C ASN A 284 14.69 -6.30 -11.06
N LEU A 285 13.65 -6.02 -10.27
CA LEU A 285 13.41 -4.73 -9.63
C LEU A 285 13.49 -4.92 -8.11
N SER A 286 14.67 -4.66 -7.52
CA SER A 286 14.93 -4.78 -6.08
C SER A 286 14.26 -3.67 -5.23
N ILE A 287 13.25 -3.00 -5.76
CA ILE A 287 12.72 -1.72 -5.30
C ILE A 287 11.20 -1.73 -5.53
N GLY A 288 10.46 -1.08 -4.63
CA GLY A 288 9.03 -0.84 -4.76
C GLY A 288 8.58 0.33 -3.89
N GLY A 289 7.27 0.59 -3.83
CA GLY A 289 6.63 1.55 -2.93
C GLY A 289 5.22 1.09 -2.55
N PRO A 290 4.47 1.84 -1.73
CA PRO A 290 3.04 1.61 -1.55
C PRO A 290 2.32 1.57 -2.91
N ASP A 291 1.25 0.78 -3.03
CA ASP A 291 0.48 0.77 -4.27
C ASP A 291 -0.43 2.01 -4.33
N TYR A 292 -0.04 2.98 -5.17
CA TYR A 292 -0.83 4.17 -5.47
C TYR A 292 -1.80 3.95 -6.65
N LEU A 293 -1.89 2.74 -7.19
CA LEU A 293 -2.63 2.38 -8.40
C LEU A 293 -2.24 3.24 -9.62
N ASP A 294 -0.94 3.47 -9.81
CA ASP A 294 -0.38 4.13 -11.02
C ASP A 294 -0.66 3.25 -12.26
N LEU A 295 -1.82 3.46 -12.89
CA LEU A 295 -2.30 2.70 -14.03
C LEU A 295 -1.29 2.65 -15.21
N PRO A 296 -0.62 3.76 -15.59
CA PRO A 296 0.56 3.72 -16.46
C PRO A 296 1.61 2.66 -16.08
N PHE A 297 2.08 2.65 -14.83
CA PHE A 297 3.11 1.71 -14.36
C PHE A 297 2.58 0.26 -14.29
N VAL A 298 1.40 0.08 -13.67
CA VAL A 298 0.76 -1.23 -13.46
C VAL A 298 0.48 -1.94 -14.79
N GLU A 299 -0.17 -1.27 -15.75
CA GLU A 299 -0.47 -1.89 -17.04
C GLU A 299 0.80 -2.18 -17.87
N LYS A 300 1.86 -1.38 -17.71
CA LYS A 300 3.14 -1.65 -18.39
C LYS A 300 3.78 -2.94 -17.87
N ILE A 301 3.59 -3.30 -16.60
CA ILE A 301 4.10 -4.56 -16.04
C ILE A 301 3.32 -5.77 -16.60
N TRP A 302 2.01 -5.64 -16.79
CA TRP A 302 1.23 -6.65 -17.52
C TRP A 302 1.74 -6.83 -18.96
N GLU A 303 2.17 -5.75 -19.62
CA GLU A 303 2.74 -5.83 -20.97
C GLU A 303 4.16 -6.44 -21.00
N ILE A 304 5.05 -6.07 -20.07
CA ILE A 304 6.38 -6.69 -19.91
C ILE A 304 6.24 -8.20 -19.77
N THR A 305 5.39 -8.63 -18.85
CA THR A 305 5.18 -10.05 -18.58
C THR A 305 4.54 -10.72 -19.79
N ALA A 306 3.52 -10.12 -20.44
CA ALA A 306 2.94 -10.64 -21.69
C ALA A 306 3.98 -10.89 -22.81
N ASN A 307 5.04 -10.09 -22.88
CA ASN A 307 6.17 -10.27 -23.80
C ASN A 307 7.16 -11.39 -23.38
N ASN A 308 6.75 -12.28 -22.46
CA ASN A 308 7.53 -13.38 -21.91
C ASN A 308 8.83 -12.91 -21.24
N ILE A 309 8.79 -11.79 -20.50
CA ILE A 309 9.87 -11.34 -19.62
C ILE A 309 9.50 -11.73 -18.19
N ILE A 310 10.34 -12.55 -17.54
CA ILE A 310 10.10 -13.01 -16.17
C ILE A 310 10.52 -11.91 -15.19
N MET A 311 9.56 -11.34 -14.46
CA MET A 311 9.82 -10.26 -13.51
C MET A 311 9.90 -10.78 -12.07
N VAL A 312 10.99 -10.43 -11.38
CA VAL A 312 11.25 -10.70 -9.96
C VAL A 312 11.35 -9.38 -9.21
N SER A 313 10.68 -9.25 -8.06
CA SER A 313 10.68 -8.02 -7.28
C SER A 313 10.63 -8.24 -5.76
N ALA A 314 11.14 -7.26 -5.02
CA ALA A 314 11.25 -7.27 -3.56
C ALA A 314 9.93 -6.89 -2.89
N ILE A 315 9.41 -7.73 -1.98
CA ILE A 315 8.05 -7.55 -1.43
C ILE A 315 7.87 -6.32 -0.52
N GLY A 316 8.96 -5.73 -0.04
CA GLY A 316 8.96 -4.56 0.85
C GLY A 316 9.82 -4.73 2.09
N ASN A 317 10.17 -3.62 2.76
CA ASN A 317 11.03 -3.59 3.95
C ASN A 317 10.30 -3.02 5.17
N ASP A 318 8.96 -3.08 5.16
CA ASP A 318 8.06 -2.33 6.03
C ASP A 318 7.32 -3.23 7.02
N GLY A 319 7.75 -4.50 7.12
CA GLY A 319 7.35 -5.42 8.18
C GLY A 319 7.79 -4.96 9.59
N PRO A 320 7.28 -5.61 10.66
CA PRO A 320 6.62 -6.92 10.67
C PRO A 320 5.08 -6.86 10.63
N LEU A 321 4.49 -5.72 10.29
CA LEU A 321 3.03 -5.58 10.18
C LEU A 321 2.48 -6.28 8.92
N TYR A 322 1.22 -6.71 8.99
CA TYR A 322 0.48 -7.35 7.91
C TYR A 322 -0.17 -6.29 6.99
N GLY A 323 -0.33 -6.61 5.70
CA GLY A 323 -0.81 -5.65 4.69
C GLY A 323 0.24 -4.64 4.22
N THR A 324 1.53 -4.93 4.42
CA THR A 324 2.65 -3.99 4.17
C THR A 324 3.36 -4.22 2.83
N LEU A 325 2.72 -4.95 1.91
CA LEU A 325 3.28 -5.29 0.60
C LEU A 325 3.50 -4.04 -0.25
N ASN A 326 4.54 -4.07 -1.09
CA ASN A 326 4.87 -2.98 -1.99
C ASN A 326 4.67 -3.37 -3.46
N ASN A 327 4.18 -2.41 -4.24
CA ASN A 327 4.08 -2.49 -5.68
C ASN A 327 5.49 -2.35 -6.32
N PRO A 328 5.84 -3.17 -7.32
CA PRO A 328 5.00 -4.15 -8.04
C PRO A 328 5.15 -5.60 -7.57
N ALA A 329 5.78 -5.87 -6.43
CA ALA A 329 6.02 -7.23 -5.95
C ALA A 329 4.74 -7.90 -5.38
N ASP A 330 3.77 -7.10 -4.96
CA ASP A 330 2.40 -7.51 -4.65
C ASP A 330 1.64 -8.11 -5.85
N GLN A 331 1.91 -7.68 -7.08
CA GLN A 331 1.13 -8.04 -8.27
C GLN A 331 1.10 -9.54 -8.57
N SER A 332 -0.02 -9.98 -9.13
CA SER A 332 -0.34 -11.37 -9.46
C SER A 332 0.64 -12.02 -10.45
N ASP A 333 1.07 -11.34 -11.51
CA ASP A 333 2.04 -11.90 -12.47
C ASP A 333 3.51 -11.83 -11.98
N VAL A 334 3.91 -10.79 -11.25
CA VAL A 334 5.29 -10.57 -10.75
C VAL A 334 5.67 -11.58 -9.66
N ILE A 335 6.90 -12.14 -9.69
CA ILE A 335 7.43 -13.00 -8.62
C ILE A 335 7.87 -12.10 -7.45
N GLY A 336 7.05 -12.06 -6.40
CA GLY A 336 7.23 -11.23 -5.22
C GLY A 336 7.96 -11.98 -4.10
N VAL A 337 9.13 -11.48 -3.71
CA VAL A 337 10.10 -12.18 -2.85
C VAL A 337 10.20 -11.56 -1.46
N GLY A 338 9.89 -12.36 -0.43
CA GLY A 338 10.12 -12.02 0.97
C GLY A 338 11.50 -12.42 1.50
N GLY A 339 11.88 -11.88 2.65
CA GLY A 339 13.22 -12.03 3.23
C GLY A 339 13.24 -12.89 4.49
N ILE A 340 14.16 -13.85 4.55
CA ILE A 340 14.47 -14.67 5.73
C ILE A 340 15.94 -14.51 6.18
N ASP A 341 16.27 -14.96 7.38
CA ASP A 341 17.64 -15.15 7.86
C ASP A 341 18.17 -16.58 7.63
N TYR A 342 19.46 -16.80 7.89
CA TYR A 342 20.15 -18.10 7.70
C TYR A 342 19.67 -19.23 8.64
N SER A 343 18.72 -18.95 9.54
CA SER A 343 18.05 -19.94 10.41
C SER A 343 16.64 -20.26 9.91
N ASP A 344 16.31 -19.84 8.68
CA ASP A 344 14.98 -19.93 8.05
C ASP A 344 13.85 -19.18 8.80
N HIS A 345 14.17 -18.18 9.64
CA HIS A 345 13.18 -17.27 10.23
C HIS A 345 12.83 -16.10 9.28
N ILE A 346 11.56 -15.67 9.26
CA ILE A 346 11.13 -14.43 8.59
C ILE A 346 11.89 -13.25 9.16
N ALA A 347 12.60 -12.52 8.31
CA ALA A 347 13.33 -11.33 8.75
C ALA A 347 12.33 -10.24 9.14
N SER A 348 12.55 -9.58 10.29
CA SER A 348 11.58 -8.65 10.88
C SER A 348 11.22 -7.44 10.01
N PHE A 349 12.03 -7.12 9.00
CA PHE A 349 11.75 -6.07 8.01
C PHE A 349 10.90 -6.56 6.83
N SER A 350 10.82 -7.87 6.58
CA SER A 350 10.11 -8.38 5.39
C SER A 350 8.64 -8.01 5.49
N SER A 351 8.16 -7.25 4.52
CA SER A 351 6.73 -6.95 4.37
C SER A 351 5.93 -8.25 4.23
N ARG A 352 4.68 -8.20 4.69
CA ARG A 352 3.77 -9.34 4.84
C ARG A 352 2.45 -9.06 4.16
N GLY A 353 1.81 -10.10 3.65
CA GLY A 353 0.46 -10.04 3.11
C GLY A 353 -0.58 -9.81 4.21
N MET A 354 -1.86 -9.99 3.94
CA MET A 354 -2.46 -10.30 2.64
C MET A 354 -2.41 -9.11 1.66
N SER A 355 -2.49 -9.38 0.35
CA SER A 355 -2.61 -8.32 -0.66
C SER A 355 -4.03 -7.80 -0.71
N THR A 356 -4.22 -6.57 -0.26
CA THR A 356 -5.50 -5.82 -0.25
C THR A 356 -5.87 -5.25 -1.62
N TRP A 357 -4.92 -5.20 -2.57
CA TRP A 357 -5.05 -4.41 -3.80
C TRP A 357 -5.89 -5.03 -4.91
N GLU A 358 -5.56 -6.24 -5.34
CA GLU A 358 -6.11 -6.78 -6.59
C GLU A 358 -7.54 -7.33 -6.49
N LEU A 359 -8.13 -7.41 -5.28
CA LEU A 359 -9.43 -8.05 -5.05
C LEU A 359 -10.25 -7.26 -4.01
N PRO A 360 -11.41 -6.69 -4.38
CA PRO A 360 -12.19 -5.81 -3.48
C PRO A 360 -12.87 -6.55 -2.32
N HIS A 361 -13.05 -7.87 -2.45
CA HIS A 361 -13.92 -8.70 -1.61
C HIS A 361 -13.17 -9.82 -0.90
N GLY A 362 -13.50 -10.02 0.38
CA GLY A 362 -12.95 -11.12 1.19
C GLY A 362 -11.53 -10.90 1.67
N TYR A 363 -10.85 -12.02 1.97
CA TYR A 363 -9.51 -12.04 2.53
C TYR A 363 -8.52 -11.80 1.38
N GLY A 364 -7.59 -10.86 1.53
CA GLY A 364 -6.65 -10.48 0.47
C GLY A 364 -5.83 -11.64 -0.11
N ARG A 365 -5.27 -11.42 -1.31
CA ARG A 365 -4.56 -12.48 -2.06
C ARG A 365 -3.25 -12.87 -1.38
N VAL A 366 -2.86 -14.14 -1.48
CA VAL A 366 -1.62 -14.66 -0.87
C VAL A 366 -0.38 -14.04 -1.55
N LYS A 367 0.45 -13.37 -0.74
CA LYS A 367 1.77 -12.82 -1.06
C LYS A 367 2.60 -12.75 0.24
N PRO A 368 3.95 -12.82 0.21
CA PRO A 368 4.82 -13.04 -0.96
C PRO A 368 4.54 -14.39 -1.66
N ASP A 369 5.09 -14.61 -2.86
CA ASP A 369 4.95 -15.91 -3.53
C ASP A 369 5.89 -16.94 -2.88
N ILE A 370 7.13 -16.51 -2.56
CA ILE A 370 8.21 -17.28 -1.94
C ILE A 370 9.10 -16.36 -1.08
N VAL A 371 9.91 -16.96 -0.21
CA VAL A 371 10.98 -16.26 0.54
C VAL A 371 12.37 -16.76 0.17
N ALA A 372 13.37 -15.90 0.37
CA ALA A 372 14.79 -16.23 0.18
C ALA A 372 15.67 -15.50 1.21
N TYR A 373 16.91 -15.97 1.39
CA TYR A 373 17.87 -15.36 2.30
C TYR A 373 18.08 -13.88 1.95
N GLY A 374 17.63 -13.00 2.85
CA GLY A 374 17.65 -11.55 2.70
C GLY A 374 18.34 -10.83 3.86
N ARG A 375 18.81 -11.56 4.88
CA ARG A 375 19.60 -11.01 5.98
C ARG A 375 21.08 -11.34 5.82
N GLU A 376 21.93 -10.34 5.99
CA GLU A 376 23.40 -10.44 6.04
C GLU A 376 24.04 -11.16 4.83
N ILE A 377 23.48 -10.95 3.64
CA ILE A 377 23.97 -11.57 2.39
C ILE A 377 25.19 -10.81 1.87
N MET A 378 26.22 -11.56 1.49
CA MET A 378 27.44 -11.03 0.87
C MET A 378 27.25 -10.80 -0.63
N GLY A 379 27.62 -9.61 -1.09
CA GLY A 379 27.52 -9.18 -2.49
C GLY A 379 28.53 -8.09 -2.83
N SER A 380 28.68 -7.77 -4.12
CA SER A 380 29.68 -6.82 -4.62
C SER A 380 29.59 -5.44 -3.96
N LYS A 381 30.74 -4.90 -3.54
CA LYS A 381 30.85 -3.55 -2.98
C LYS A 381 31.32 -2.58 -4.06
N ILE A 382 30.63 -1.45 -4.22
CA ILE A 382 30.93 -0.36 -5.18
C ILE A 382 32.43 0.01 -5.35
N SER A 383 33.30 -0.21 -4.34
CA SER A 383 34.74 -0.02 -4.48
C SER A 383 35.50 -1.22 -5.08
N THR A 384 35.37 -2.40 -4.50
CA THR A 384 36.16 -3.64 -4.73
C THR A 384 35.87 -4.60 -3.58
N GLY A 385 35.93 -5.90 -3.85
CA GLY A 385 35.60 -6.93 -2.87
C GLY A 385 34.14 -6.90 -2.47
N CYS A 386 33.81 -7.53 -1.35
CA CYS A 386 32.43 -7.75 -0.95
C CYS A 386 31.97 -6.80 0.18
N LYS A 387 30.65 -6.72 0.36
CA LYS A 387 29.98 -6.17 1.54
C LYS A 387 28.80 -7.06 1.90
N SER A 388 28.39 -7.04 3.17
CA SER A 388 27.12 -7.61 3.60
C SER A 388 26.02 -6.53 3.60
N LEU A 389 24.80 -6.88 3.18
CA LEU A 389 23.59 -6.06 3.32
C LEU A 389 22.41 -6.90 3.83
N SER A 390 21.31 -6.25 4.21
CA SER A 390 20.02 -6.90 4.53
C SER A 390 18.86 -6.13 3.92
N GLY A 391 17.82 -6.84 3.49
CA GLY A 391 16.58 -6.29 2.93
C GLY A 391 15.90 -7.29 1.99
N THR A 392 14.63 -7.09 1.66
CA THR A 392 13.97 -7.85 0.57
C THR A 392 14.51 -7.45 -0.80
N SER A 393 15.05 -6.24 -0.93
CA SER A 393 15.90 -5.79 -2.05
C SER A 393 17.16 -6.65 -2.25
N VAL A 394 17.57 -7.40 -1.22
CA VAL A 394 18.68 -8.35 -1.21
C VAL A 394 18.19 -9.80 -1.44
N ALA A 395 16.97 -10.15 -1.02
CA ALA A 395 16.35 -11.44 -1.31
C ALA A 395 15.89 -11.58 -2.77
N SER A 396 15.35 -10.51 -3.37
CA SER A 396 14.96 -10.47 -4.79
C SER A 396 16.08 -10.90 -5.75
N PRO A 397 17.33 -10.40 -5.66
CA PRO A 397 18.41 -10.83 -6.54
C PRO A 397 18.95 -12.23 -6.26
N VAL A 398 18.73 -12.80 -5.06
CA VAL A 398 18.96 -14.24 -4.81
C VAL A 398 18.02 -15.06 -5.69
N VAL A 399 16.73 -14.74 -5.69
CA VAL A 399 15.73 -15.39 -6.55
C VAL A 399 15.96 -15.09 -8.03
N ALA A 400 16.31 -13.86 -8.41
CA ALA A 400 16.60 -13.54 -9.81
C ALA A 400 17.86 -14.28 -10.33
N GLY A 401 18.86 -14.49 -9.48
CA GLY A 401 20.02 -15.34 -9.78
C GLY A 401 19.65 -16.83 -9.93
N VAL A 402 18.79 -17.35 -9.05
CA VAL A 402 18.17 -18.69 -9.18
C VAL A 402 17.40 -18.83 -10.50
N VAL A 403 16.55 -17.85 -10.83
CA VAL A 403 15.81 -17.81 -12.11
C VAL A 403 16.77 -17.78 -13.29
N CYS A 404 17.85 -17.00 -13.26
CA CYS A 404 18.85 -17.02 -14.34
C CYS A 404 19.53 -18.38 -14.53
N LEU A 405 19.79 -19.13 -13.45
CA LEU A 405 20.24 -20.52 -13.58
C LEU A 405 19.18 -21.41 -14.22
N LEU A 406 17.94 -21.36 -13.74
CA LEU A 406 16.82 -22.16 -14.25
C LEU A 406 16.50 -21.85 -15.73
N VAL A 407 16.59 -20.59 -16.14
CA VAL A 407 16.41 -20.15 -17.54
C VAL A 407 17.57 -20.61 -18.45
N SER A 408 18.78 -20.80 -17.91
CA SER A 408 19.93 -21.34 -18.66
C SER A 408 19.87 -22.87 -18.89
N ILE A 409 18.97 -23.57 -18.20
CA ILE A 409 18.79 -25.03 -18.35
C ILE A 409 18.01 -25.37 -19.62
N ILE A 410 17.08 -24.51 -20.04
CA ILE A 410 16.31 -24.69 -21.27
C ILE A 410 17.08 -24.07 -22.46
N PRO A 411 17.30 -24.82 -23.56
CA PRO A 411 17.97 -24.30 -24.76
C PRO A 411 17.29 -23.03 -25.31
N GLU A 412 18.11 -22.01 -25.58
CA GLU A 412 17.73 -20.68 -26.09
C GLU A 412 16.65 -20.71 -27.19
N ASN A 413 16.77 -21.66 -28.13
CA ASN A 413 15.90 -21.79 -29.30
C ASN A 413 14.53 -22.44 -29.05
N TYR A 414 14.30 -22.99 -27.85
CA TYR A 414 13.00 -23.51 -27.37
C TYR A 414 12.57 -22.85 -26.05
N ARG A 415 13.32 -21.85 -25.58
CA ARG A 415 13.16 -21.26 -24.24
C ARG A 415 11.77 -20.71 -24.02
N LYS A 416 11.26 -19.89 -24.94
CA LYS A 416 9.94 -19.23 -24.83
C LYS A 416 8.75 -20.13 -25.20
N ASP A 417 8.99 -21.38 -25.63
CA ASP A 417 7.92 -22.39 -25.81
C ASP A 417 7.54 -23.08 -24.49
N ILE A 418 8.47 -23.07 -23.53
CA ILE A 418 8.38 -23.74 -22.22
C ILE A 418 8.33 -22.71 -21.08
N LEU A 419 9.22 -21.72 -21.10
CA LEU A 419 9.38 -20.71 -20.06
C LEU A 419 8.66 -19.41 -20.39
N ASN A 420 7.80 -19.03 -19.46
CA ASN A 420 7.01 -17.80 -19.36
C ASN A 420 6.81 -17.45 -17.87
N PRO A 421 6.33 -16.23 -17.52
CA PRO A 421 6.15 -15.81 -16.12
C PRO A 421 5.34 -16.79 -15.25
N ALA A 422 4.23 -17.35 -15.75
CA ALA A 422 3.48 -18.36 -15.01
C ALA A 422 4.30 -19.63 -14.76
N SER A 423 4.86 -20.26 -15.80
CA SER A 423 5.62 -21.51 -15.66
C SER A 423 6.82 -21.43 -14.71
N MET A 424 7.53 -20.28 -14.68
CA MET A 424 8.62 -20.05 -13.73
C MET A 424 8.08 -19.87 -12.32
N LYS A 425 7.00 -19.11 -12.14
CA LYS A 425 6.32 -18.97 -10.84
C LYS A 425 5.80 -20.32 -10.34
N GLN A 426 5.17 -21.12 -11.19
CA GLN A 426 4.69 -22.48 -10.89
C GLN A 426 5.83 -23.34 -10.35
N ALA A 427 6.95 -23.45 -11.07
CA ALA A 427 8.10 -24.23 -10.59
C ALA A 427 8.69 -23.72 -9.26
N LEU A 428 8.71 -22.40 -9.04
CA LEU A 428 9.22 -21.79 -7.80
C LEU A 428 8.29 -21.99 -6.60
N VAL A 429 6.96 -21.96 -6.77
CA VAL A 429 5.99 -22.16 -5.67
C VAL A 429 5.71 -23.64 -5.42
N GLU A 430 5.64 -24.47 -6.47
CA GLU A 430 5.41 -25.92 -6.37
C GLU A 430 6.67 -26.64 -5.84
N GLY A 431 7.86 -26.09 -6.08
CA GLY A 431 9.14 -26.57 -5.53
C GLY A 431 9.60 -25.88 -4.24
N ALA A 432 8.76 -25.07 -3.58
CA ALA A 432 9.16 -24.33 -2.38
C ALA A 432 9.26 -25.22 -1.12
N ALA A 433 10.33 -25.05 -0.36
CA ALA A 433 10.49 -25.65 0.96
C ALA A 433 9.68 -24.86 2.01
N LYS A 434 8.46 -25.31 2.30
CA LYS A 434 7.62 -24.76 3.37
C LYS A 434 8.34 -24.74 4.72
N LEU A 435 8.30 -23.59 5.38
CA LEU A 435 8.95 -23.32 6.67
C LEU A 435 7.98 -23.60 7.83
N SER A 436 8.53 -24.04 8.97
CA SER A 436 7.76 -24.28 10.20
C SER A 436 7.67 -23.02 11.05
N GLY A 437 6.44 -22.53 11.30
CA GLY A 437 6.18 -21.38 12.18
C GLY A 437 5.52 -20.17 11.50
N PRO A 438 5.97 -19.71 10.32
CA PRO A 438 5.31 -18.62 9.60
C PRO A 438 4.00 -19.06 8.92
N ASN A 439 3.06 -18.13 8.75
CA ASN A 439 1.84 -18.39 7.95
C ASN A 439 2.01 -18.04 6.46
N MET A 440 1.05 -18.45 5.62
CA MET A 440 1.12 -18.27 4.15
C MET A 440 1.28 -16.80 3.72
N TYR A 441 0.82 -15.82 4.51
CA TYR A 441 0.99 -14.39 4.24
C TYR A 441 2.34 -13.83 4.71
N GLU A 442 3.14 -14.63 5.43
CA GLU A 442 4.53 -14.30 5.78
C GLU A 442 5.54 -15.00 4.85
N GLN A 443 5.32 -16.28 4.52
CA GLN A 443 6.27 -17.10 3.75
C GLN A 443 5.86 -17.42 2.30
N GLY A 444 4.61 -17.18 1.90
CA GLY A 444 4.09 -17.67 0.63
C GLY A 444 4.05 -19.20 0.60
N ALA A 445 4.60 -19.77 -0.47
CA ALA A 445 4.82 -21.21 -0.59
C ALA A 445 5.94 -21.74 0.35
N GLY A 446 6.88 -20.87 0.75
CA GLY A 446 8.04 -21.23 1.57
C GLY A 446 9.36 -20.68 1.02
N ARG A 447 10.47 -21.19 1.54
CA ARG A 447 11.81 -20.86 1.02
C ARG A 447 12.01 -21.49 -0.35
N VAL A 448 12.50 -20.73 -1.33
CA VAL A 448 12.82 -21.27 -2.65
C VAL A 448 13.80 -22.46 -2.56
N ASP A 449 13.54 -23.53 -3.31
CA ASP A 449 14.51 -24.60 -3.56
C ASP A 449 14.89 -24.66 -5.03
N LEU A 450 16.19 -24.45 -5.32
CA LEU A 450 16.73 -24.41 -6.67
C LEU A 450 16.77 -25.79 -7.34
N LEU A 451 16.90 -26.87 -6.55
CA LEU A 451 17.05 -28.23 -7.07
C LEU A 451 15.69 -28.86 -7.38
N GLU A 452 14.68 -28.63 -6.52
CA GLU A 452 13.31 -29.07 -6.81
C GLU A 452 12.72 -28.28 -7.99
N SER A 453 12.88 -26.95 -8.00
CA SER A 453 12.51 -26.10 -9.15
C SER A 453 13.15 -26.57 -10.47
N TYR A 454 14.38 -27.09 -10.42
CA TYR A 454 15.09 -27.65 -11.57
C TYR A 454 14.47 -28.98 -12.05
N GLU A 455 14.17 -29.91 -11.14
CA GLU A 455 13.57 -31.21 -11.50
C GLU A 455 12.11 -31.06 -12.00
N ILE A 456 11.38 -30.08 -11.47
CA ILE A 456 10.10 -29.63 -12.04
C ILE A 456 10.31 -29.11 -13.47
N LEU A 457 11.11 -28.07 -13.71
CA LEU A 457 11.30 -27.48 -15.05
C LEU A 457 11.88 -28.44 -16.09
N LYS A 458 12.71 -29.40 -15.67
CA LYS A 458 13.27 -30.49 -16.48
C LYS A 458 12.21 -31.46 -17.02
N SER A 459 11.06 -31.57 -16.37
CA SER A 459 9.92 -32.42 -16.77
C SER A 459 8.63 -31.65 -17.10
N TYR A 460 8.65 -30.32 -16.90
CA TYR A 460 7.52 -29.44 -16.99
C TYR A 460 6.83 -29.49 -18.35
N LYS A 461 5.49 -29.46 -18.31
CA LYS A 461 4.62 -29.33 -19.47
C LYS A 461 3.76 -28.07 -19.27
N PRO A 462 3.60 -27.23 -20.30
CA PRO A 462 2.69 -26.08 -20.25
C PRO A 462 1.30 -26.51 -19.77
N HIS A 463 0.94 -26.07 -18.56
CA HIS A 463 -0.33 -26.38 -17.89
C HIS A 463 -0.74 -25.22 -16.99
N ALA A 464 -1.95 -25.28 -16.44
CA ALA A 464 -2.41 -24.32 -15.43
C ALA A 464 -2.57 -24.99 -14.07
N SER A 465 -2.20 -24.29 -13.00
CA SER A 465 -2.35 -24.69 -11.58
C SER A 465 -2.96 -23.54 -10.75
N ILE A 466 -3.25 -23.79 -9.47
CA ILE A 466 -3.83 -22.81 -8.52
C ILE A 466 -2.86 -22.67 -7.34
N PHE A 467 -2.64 -21.42 -6.89
CA PHE A 467 -1.81 -21.10 -5.73
C PHE A 467 -2.60 -20.27 -4.69
N PRO A 468 -2.62 -20.67 -3.40
CA PRO A 468 -2.19 -21.98 -2.88
C PRO A 468 -3.06 -23.12 -3.43
N SER A 469 -2.47 -24.31 -3.60
CA SER A 469 -3.13 -25.50 -4.13
C SER A 469 -3.90 -26.32 -3.08
N VAL A 470 -3.70 -26.01 -1.79
CA VAL A 470 -4.32 -26.67 -0.63
C VAL A 470 -4.74 -25.61 0.39
N LEU A 471 -5.94 -25.76 0.96
CA LEU A 471 -6.38 -25.06 2.17
C LEU A 471 -6.71 -26.10 3.26
N ASP A 472 -5.88 -26.16 4.30
CA ASP A 472 -6.02 -27.12 5.41
C ASP A 472 -6.20 -26.40 6.75
N TYR A 473 -7.40 -26.49 7.33
CA TYR A 473 -7.74 -25.88 8.61
C TYR A 473 -7.04 -26.55 9.81
N THR A 474 -6.39 -27.70 9.62
CA THR A 474 -5.58 -28.38 10.63
C THR A 474 -4.12 -27.91 10.62
N ASP A 475 -3.64 -27.36 9.50
CA ASP A 475 -2.27 -26.87 9.31
C ASP A 475 -2.11 -25.44 9.87
N CYS A 476 -2.16 -25.33 11.19
CA CYS A 476 -1.93 -24.09 11.93
C CYS A 476 -0.48 -24.06 12.44
N PRO A 477 0.32 -23.00 12.16
CA PRO A 477 -0.12 -21.66 11.74
C PRO A 477 -0.16 -21.41 10.22
N TYR A 478 0.22 -22.35 9.34
CA TYR A 478 0.37 -22.06 7.91
C TYR A 478 -0.89 -21.48 7.26
N SER A 479 -2.03 -22.09 7.51
CA SER A 479 -3.36 -21.66 7.04
C SER A 479 -4.06 -20.70 8.01
N TRP A 480 -3.30 -19.89 8.77
CA TRP A 480 -3.84 -18.72 9.45
C TRP A 480 -4.35 -17.68 8.41
N PRO A 481 -5.48 -16.98 8.65
CA PRO A 481 -6.34 -17.03 9.83
C PRO A 481 -7.32 -18.21 9.88
N PHE A 482 -7.57 -18.89 8.76
CA PHE A 482 -8.60 -19.92 8.60
C PHE A 482 -8.53 -21.03 9.66
N CYS A 483 -7.33 -21.53 9.97
CA CYS A 483 -7.13 -22.57 11.00
C CYS A 483 -7.53 -22.17 12.44
N ARG A 484 -7.73 -20.86 12.72
CA ARG A 484 -8.16 -20.36 14.04
C ARG A 484 -9.68 -20.37 14.24
N GLN A 485 -10.47 -20.48 13.17
CA GLN A 485 -11.93 -20.46 13.25
C GLN A 485 -12.57 -21.53 12.35
N PRO A 486 -13.18 -22.60 12.91
CA PRO A 486 -13.93 -23.54 12.10
C PRO A 486 -15.17 -22.88 11.51
N LEU A 487 -15.63 -23.39 10.37
CA LEU A 487 -16.89 -23.01 9.75
C LEU A 487 -18.07 -23.57 10.59
N TYR A 488 -19.25 -22.95 10.46
CA TYR A 488 -20.50 -23.39 11.08
C TYR A 488 -21.71 -22.82 10.32
N ALA A 489 -22.90 -23.38 10.55
CA ALA A 489 -24.12 -22.93 9.87
C ALA A 489 -24.67 -21.62 10.47
N GLY A 490 -25.31 -20.81 9.64
CA GLY A 490 -25.76 -19.46 10.00
C GLY A 490 -24.70 -18.35 9.87
N ALA A 491 -23.44 -18.68 9.57
CA ALA A 491 -22.34 -17.72 9.43
C ALA A 491 -22.41 -16.84 8.16
N MET A 492 -21.65 -15.73 8.14
CA MET A 492 -21.21 -15.08 6.91
C MET A 492 -20.28 -15.99 6.10
N PRO A 493 -20.20 -15.87 4.76
CA PRO A 493 -19.25 -16.63 3.97
C PRO A 493 -17.79 -16.32 4.33
N VAL A 494 -16.97 -17.35 4.49
CA VAL A 494 -15.51 -17.22 4.57
C VAL A 494 -14.96 -17.26 3.15
N ILE A 495 -14.16 -16.25 2.77
CA ILE A 495 -13.72 -16.04 1.38
C ILE A 495 -12.21 -16.26 1.25
N LEU A 496 -11.77 -17.39 0.68
CA LEU A 496 -10.37 -17.56 0.28
C LEU A 496 -10.16 -17.04 -1.14
N ASN A 497 -9.19 -16.14 -1.33
CA ASN A 497 -8.75 -15.67 -2.64
C ASN A 497 -7.46 -16.36 -3.10
N THR A 498 -7.54 -17.09 -4.21
CA THR A 498 -6.42 -17.84 -4.83
C THR A 498 -6.04 -17.29 -6.20
N THR A 499 -4.78 -17.49 -6.59
CA THR A 499 -4.25 -17.13 -7.91
C THR A 499 -4.28 -18.35 -8.84
N ILE A 500 -4.94 -18.23 -9.99
CA ILE A 500 -4.78 -19.14 -11.12
C ILE A 500 -3.48 -18.77 -11.85
N LEU A 501 -2.59 -19.74 -12.07
CA LEU A 501 -1.37 -19.60 -12.87
C LEU A 501 -1.57 -20.35 -14.19
N ASN A 502 -1.43 -19.68 -15.34
CA ASN A 502 -1.62 -20.30 -16.66
C ASN A 502 -0.34 -20.36 -17.50
N GLY A 503 0.50 -21.35 -17.23
CA GLY A 503 1.71 -21.60 -18.00
C GLY A 503 1.49 -22.14 -19.42
N MET A 504 0.24 -22.29 -19.89
CA MET A 504 -0.08 -22.75 -21.26
C MET A 504 0.12 -21.70 -22.34
N GLY A 505 -0.07 -20.41 -22.02
CA GLY A 505 0.03 -19.28 -22.96
C GLY A 505 -0.59 -17.99 -22.40
N VAL A 506 -0.24 -16.84 -23.01
CA VAL A 506 -0.53 -15.47 -22.50
C VAL A 506 -2.02 -15.18 -22.26
N ILE A 507 -2.92 -15.90 -22.94
CA ILE A 507 -4.35 -15.80 -22.68
C ILE A 507 -4.94 -17.17 -22.39
N GLY A 508 -5.75 -17.23 -21.36
CA GLY A 508 -6.52 -18.41 -20.97
C GLY A 508 -7.98 -18.04 -20.73
N TYR A 509 -8.84 -19.04 -20.78
CA TYR A 509 -10.28 -18.91 -20.56
C TYR A 509 -10.76 -20.05 -19.68
N VAL A 510 -11.65 -19.74 -18.73
CA VAL A 510 -12.33 -20.76 -17.93
C VAL A 510 -13.40 -21.44 -18.81
N GLU A 511 -13.25 -22.75 -19.07
CA GLU A 511 -14.09 -23.50 -20.01
C GLU A 511 -15.51 -23.78 -19.47
N SER A 512 -15.63 -23.81 -18.15
CA SER A 512 -16.87 -24.01 -17.40
C SER A 512 -16.70 -23.49 -15.97
N PRO A 513 -17.77 -23.07 -15.27
CA PRO A 513 -17.69 -22.66 -13.87
C PRO A 513 -16.95 -23.69 -12.99
N PRO A 514 -16.22 -23.24 -11.95
CA PRO A 514 -15.62 -24.13 -10.96
C PRO A 514 -16.64 -25.08 -10.33
N THR A 515 -16.21 -26.31 -10.01
CA THR A 515 -17.08 -27.33 -9.41
C THR A 515 -16.46 -27.92 -8.15
N TRP A 516 -17.29 -28.06 -7.11
CA TRP A 516 -16.96 -28.74 -5.85
C TRP A 516 -17.25 -30.24 -5.96
N HIS A 517 -16.29 -31.05 -5.51
CA HIS A 517 -16.38 -32.51 -5.46
C HIS A 517 -16.05 -32.94 -4.03
N PRO A 518 -17.06 -33.15 -3.16
CA PRO A 518 -16.83 -33.63 -1.80
C PRO A 518 -16.26 -35.05 -1.80
N LEU A 519 -15.49 -35.40 -0.77
CA LEU A 519 -14.90 -36.73 -0.61
C LEU A 519 -15.92 -37.78 -0.10
N ASP A 520 -16.91 -37.32 0.67
CA ASP A 520 -17.87 -38.12 1.43
C ASP A 520 -19.30 -37.51 1.37
N GLU A 521 -20.25 -38.08 2.13
CA GLU A 521 -21.61 -37.53 2.19
C GLU A 521 -21.65 -36.23 3.02
N GLU A 522 -20.87 -36.16 4.10
CA GLU A 522 -20.68 -35.02 4.99
C GLU A 522 -20.21 -33.75 4.25
N GLY A 523 -19.35 -33.87 3.23
CA GLY A 523 -18.90 -32.76 2.40
C GLY A 523 -20.00 -32.10 1.56
N ASN A 524 -21.20 -32.68 1.50
CA ASN A 524 -22.38 -32.01 0.96
C ASN A 524 -23.00 -30.98 1.92
N LEU A 525 -22.57 -30.92 3.19
CA LEU A 525 -22.95 -29.86 4.14
C LEU A 525 -22.28 -28.52 3.81
N LEU A 526 -21.19 -28.53 3.03
CA LEU A 526 -20.60 -27.31 2.49
C LEU A 526 -21.50 -26.73 1.39
N ASN A 527 -21.82 -25.44 1.50
CA ASN A 527 -22.26 -24.62 0.39
C ASN A 527 -21.09 -23.73 -0.05
N ILE A 528 -20.78 -23.74 -1.34
CA ILE A 528 -19.62 -23.02 -1.87
C ILE A 528 -19.99 -22.33 -3.19
N HIS A 529 -19.76 -21.02 -3.23
CA HIS A 529 -19.93 -20.19 -4.41
C HIS A 529 -18.56 -19.69 -4.89
N PHE A 530 -18.46 -19.36 -6.18
CA PHE A 530 -17.19 -18.99 -6.82
C PHE A 530 -17.33 -17.70 -7.61
N THR A 531 -16.49 -16.71 -7.33
CA THR A 531 -16.24 -15.59 -8.25
C THR A 531 -14.82 -15.72 -8.81
N TYR A 532 -14.64 -15.53 -10.10
CA TYR A 532 -13.39 -15.87 -10.80
C TYR A 532 -13.19 -15.05 -12.06
N SER A 533 -11.95 -15.04 -12.57
CA SER A 533 -11.62 -14.44 -13.86
C SER A 533 -12.09 -15.35 -15.02
N GLU A 534 -13.08 -14.92 -15.81
CA GLU A 534 -13.46 -15.62 -17.05
C GLU A 534 -12.31 -15.67 -18.07
N VAL A 535 -11.55 -14.58 -18.16
CA VAL A 535 -10.35 -14.41 -18.99
C VAL A 535 -9.14 -14.25 -18.08
N ILE A 536 -8.15 -15.12 -18.30
CA ILE A 536 -6.84 -15.14 -17.65
C ILE A 536 -5.86 -14.40 -18.57
N TRP A 537 -5.26 -13.32 -18.09
CA TRP A 537 -4.37 -12.44 -18.85
C TRP A 537 -3.60 -11.51 -17.89
N PRO A 538 -2.29 -11.27 -18.10
CA PRO A 538 -1.42 -11.80 -19.14
C PRO A 538 -0.84 -13.18 -18.83
N TRP A 539 -0.88 -13.65 -17.58
CA TRP A 539 -0.49 -15.02 -17.20
C TRP A 539 -1.32 -15.57 -16.05
N THR A 540 -1.95 -14.69 -15.28
CA THR A 540 -2.67 -15.04 -14.07
C THR A 540 -4.12 -14.58 -14.10
N GLY A 541 -4.90 -15.09 -13.14
CA GLY A 541 -6.28 -14.71 -12.86
C GLY A 541 -6.61 -15.07 -11.43
N TYR A 542 -7.81 -14.72 -10.96
CA TYR A 542 -8.24 -15.05 -9.60
C TYR A 542 -9.34 -16.12 -9.57
N LEU A 543 -9.38 -16.86 -8.46
CA LEU A 543 -10.48 -17.73 -8.04
C LEU A 543 -10.75 -17.48 -6.56
N ALA A 544 -11.93 -16.93 -6.25
CA ALA A 544 -12.41 -16.68 -4.90
C ALA A 544 -13.42 -17.76 -4.49
N LEU A 545 -13.23 -18.34 -3.30
CA LEU A 545 -14.05 -19.43 -2.76
C LEU A 545 -14.88 -18.88 -1.59
N HIS A 546 -16.19 -18.71 -1.79
CA HIS A 546 -17.13 -18.21 -0.79
C HIS A 546 -17.78 -19.39 -0.08
N MET A 547 -17.29 -19.73 1.11
CA MET A 547 -17.60 -20.97 1.83
C MET A 547 -18.54 -20.72 3.02
N GLN A 548 -19.63 -21.49 3.11
CA GLN A 548 -20.57 -21.50 4.24
C GLN A 548 -21.03 -22.94 4.51
N ILE A 549 -21.41 -23.26 5.76
CA ILE A 549 -22.08 -24.53 6.06
C ILE A 549 -23.60 -24.31 5.98
N LYS A 550 -24.31 -25.26 5.35
CA LYS A 550 -25.77 -25.25 5.23
C LYS A 550 -26.46 -25.43 6.59
N GLU A 551 -27.70 -25.00 6.70
CA GLU A 551 -28.46 -25.05 7.96
C GLU A 551 -28.66 -26.49 8.49
N GLU A 552 -28.66 -27.51 7.61
CA GLU A 552 -28.63 -28.93 8.00
C GLU A 552 -27.38 -29.28 8.85
N GLY A 553 -26.25 -28.62 8.57
CA GLY A 553 -24.97 -28.80 9.26
C GLY A 553 -24.87 -28.06 10.60
N SER A 554 -25.92 -27.37 11.06
CA SER A 554 -25.93 -26.60 12.33
C SER A 554 -25.57 -27.40 13.59
N ARG A 555 -25.66 -28.74 13.54
CA ARG A 555 -25.25 -29.66 14.63
C ARG A 555 -24.03 -30.52 14.30
N PHE A 556 -23.48 -30.40 13.09
CA PHE A 556 -22.33 -31.19 12.66
C PHE A 556 -21.04 -30.72 13.37
N SER A 557 -20.14 -31.65 13.65
CA SER A 557 -18.82 -31.36 14.20
C SER A 557 -17.84 -32.38 13.65
N GLY A 558 -16.80 -31.90 12.97
CA GLY A 558 -15.88 -32.78 12.24
C GLY A 558 -15.06 -31.99 11.24
N GLU A 559 -14.64 -32.69 10.19
CA GLU A 559 -13.89 -32.13 9.08
C GLU A 559 -14.64 -32.45 7.77
N ILE A 560 -14.52 -31.56 6.78
CA ILE A 560 -15.04 -31.74 5.44
C ILE A 560 -13.86 -31.72 4.48
N GLU A 561 -13.73 -32.77 3.67
CA GLU A 561 -12.69 -32.90 2.66
C GLU A 561 -13.27 -32.95 1.23
N GLY A 562 -12.48 -32.51 0.26
CA GLY A 562 -12.85 -32.58 -1.14
C GLY A 562 -12.01 -31.66 -2.04
N ASN A 563 -12.43 -31.56 -3.29
CA ASN A 563 -11.68 -30.88 -4.35
C ASN A 563 -12.53 -29.85 -5.08
N VAL A 564 -12.02 -28.62 -5.21
CA VAL A 564 -12.52 -27.66 -6.20
C VAL A 564 -11.74 -27.88 -7.50
N THR A 565 -12.45 -28.04 -8.61
CA THR A 565 -11.83 -28.24 -9.93
C THR A 565 -12.22 -27.12 -10.89
N VAL A 566 -11.23 -26.64 -11.66
CA VAL A 566 -11.41 -25.60 -12.69
C VAL A 566 -10.80 -26.08 -14.00
N ARG A 567 -11.55 -25.98 -15.10
CA ARG A 567 -11.08 -26.39 -16.42
C ARG A 567 -10.74 -25.14 -17.23
N ILE A 568 -9.50 -25.03 -17.68
CA ILE A 568 -8.96 -23.87 -18.39
C ILE A 568 -8.52 -24.31 -19.78
N TYR A 569 -8.79 -23.49 -20.79
CA TYR A 569 -8.19 -23.64 -22.11
C TYR A 569 -7.42 -22.37 -22.52
N SER A 570 -6.34 -22.57 -23.26
CA SER A 570 -5.61 -21.51 -23.96
C SER A 570 -5.65 -21.75 -25.47
N PRO A 571 -5.52 -20.70 -26.30
CA PRO A 571 -5.33 -20.87 -27.74
C PRO A 571 -4.14 -21.80 -28.06
N PRO A 572 -4.10 -22.39 -29.27
CA PRO A 572 -2.94 -23.18 -29.70
C PRO A 572 -1.67 -22.32 -29.66
N ALA A 573 -0.54 -22.88 -29.21
CA ALA A 573 0.75 -22.21 -29.34
C ALA A 573 1.23 -22.18 -30.80
N GLN A 574 2.33 -21.46 -31.07
CA GLN A 574 2.86 -21.32 -32.42
C GLN A 574 3.22 -22.70 -33.02
N GLY A 575 2.54 -23.07 -34.10
CA GLY A 575 2.69 -24.36 -34.78
C GLY A 575 1.67 -25.44 -34.35
N GLU A 576 0.94 -25.23 -33.26
CA GLU A 576 -0.16 -26.11 -32.85
C GLU A 576 -1.46 -25.77 -33.60
N LYS A 577 -2.40 -26.73 -33.64
CA LYS A 577 -3.73 -26.56 -34.28
C LYS A 577 -4.91 -26.69 -33.31
N SER A 578 -4.66 -27.18 -32.11
CA SER A 578 -5.67 -27.51 -31.09
C SER A 578 -5.43 -26.67 -29.84
N PRO A 579 -6.47 -26.06 -29.23
CA PRO A 579 -6.34 -25.37 -27.95
C PRO A 579 -5.73 -26.27 -26.87
N ARG A 580 -4.78 -25.73 -26.10
CA ARG A 580 -4.23 -26.37 -24.91
C ARG A 580 -5.30 -26.37 -23.81
N ARG A 581 -5.35 -27.42 -22.99
CA ARG A 581 -6.31 -27.56 -21.88
C ARG A 581 -5.63 -28.09 -20.63
N SER A 582 -5.96 -27.51 -19.48
CA SER A 582 -5.59 -27.98 -18.14
C SER A 582 -6.84 -28.15 -17.28
N THR A 583 -6.75 -29.02 -16.27
CA THR A 583 -7.72 -29.07 -15.17
C THR A 583 -6.96 -28.83 -13.88
N CYS A 584 -7.17 -27.67 -13.28
CA CYS A 584 -6.61 -27.33 -11.99
C CYS A 584 -7.43 -27.99 -10.88
N VAL A 585 -6.77 -28.36 -9.78
CA VAL A 585 -7.40 -28.88 -8.58
C VAL A 585 -6.90 -28.08 -7.38
N LEU A 586 -7.82 -27.66 -6.52
CA LEU A 586 -7.56 -27.04 -5.22
C LEU A 586 -8.18 -27.94 -4.15
N GLN A 587 -7.35 -28.46 -3.26
CA GLN A 587 -7.77 -29.36 -2.19
C GLN A 587 -8.26 -28.56 -0.98
N LEU A 588 -9.42 -28.90 -0.44
CA LEU A 588 -9.97 -28.29 0.77
C LEU A 588 -10.07 -29.35 1.88
N LYS A 589 -9.52 -29.03 3.05
CA LYS A 589 -9.70 -29.76 4.30
C LYS A 589 -10.16 -28.77 5.37
N LEU A 590 -11.49 -28.68 5.53
CA LEU A 590 -12.17 -27.64 6.27
C LEU A 590 -12.62 -28.17 7.63
N LYS A 591 -12.41 -27.40 8.71
CA LYS A 591 -12.88 -27.78 10.04
C LYS A 591 -14.26 -27.19 10.30
N VAL A 592 -15.20 -28.00 10.79
CA VAL A 592 -16.59 -27.60 11.06
C VAL A 592 -16.97 -27.82 12.52
N ALA A 593 -17.68 -26.85 13.09
CA ALA A 593 -18.25 -26.90 14.43
C ALA A 593 -19.77 -26.69 14.41
N PRO A 594 -20.50 -27.13 15.46
CA PRO A 594 -21.91 -26.80 15.62
C PRO A 594 -22.09 -25.29 15.75
N THR A 595 -23.22 -24.76 15.29
CA THR A 595 -23.52 -23.32 15.33
C THR A 595 -23.34 -22.78 16.75
N PRO A 596 -22.40 -21.83 16.98
CA PRO A 596 -22.16 -21.27 18.31
C PRO A 596 -23.40 -20.53 18.83
N PRO A 597 -23.61 -20.48 20.17
CA PRO A 597 -24.65 -19.65 20.76
C PRO A 597 -24.52 -18.19 20.29
N ARG A 598 -25.66 -17.52 20.02
CA ARG A 598 -25.73 -16.12 19.57
C ARG A 598 -24.77 -15.20 20.34
N SER A 599 -24.74 -15.32 21.66
CA SER A 599 -23.88 -14.54 22.57
C SER A 599 -22.37 -14.77 22.43
N LYS A 600 -21.94 -15.74 21.62
CA LYS A 600 -20.54 -15.95 21.24
C LYS A 600 -20.23 -15.57 19.79
N ARG A 601 -21.19 -15.03 19.04
CA ARG A 601 -21.02 -14.57 17.66
C ARG A 601 -20.95 -13.05 17.62
N VAL A 602 -19.83 -12.54 17.12
CA VAL A 602 -19.54 -11.11 16.94
C VAL A 602 -19.43 -10.84 15.44
N LEU A 603 -20.19 -9.88 14.95
CA LEU A 603 -20.08 -9.39 13.57
C LEU A 603 -19.22 -8.13 13.58
N TRP A 604 -18.14 -8.10 12.80
CA TRP A 604 -17.29 -6.92 12.59
C TRP A 604 -17.75 -6.20 11.34
N ASP A 605 -18.00 -4.90 11.43
CA ASP A 605 -18.25 -4.07 10.25
C ASP A 605 -16.93 -3.80 9.52
N GLN A 606 -16.80 -4.32 8.30
CA GLN A 606 -15.67 -4.09 7.40
C GLN A 606 -16.07 -3.17 6.23
N PHE A 607 -17.36 -2.89 6.07
CA PHE A 607 -17.94 -2.27 4.89
C PHE A 607 -17.78 -0.75 4.92
N HIS A 608 -17.91 -0.16 6.10
CA HIS A 608 -17.76 1.27 6.32
C HIS A 608 -16.30 1.71 6.61
N SER A 609 -15.31 0.82 6.39
CA SER A 609 -13.89 1.17 6.46
C SER A 609 -13.34 1.57 5.08
N ILE A 610 -12.74 2.76 4.96
CA ILE A 610 -12.24 3.29 3.68
C ILE A 610 -10.80 2.82 3.47
N LYS A 611 -10.69 1.58 2.95
CA LYS A 611 -9.44 1.03 2.41
C LYS A 611 -8.69 2.10 1.59
N TYR A 612 -7.48 2.46 2.04
CA TYR A 612 -6.43 3.18 1.30
C TYR A 612 -6.27 2.61 -0.14
N PRO A 613 -5.73 3.29 -1.19
CA PRO A 613 -5.26 4.66 -1.32
C PRO A 613 -6.24 5.70 -1.94
N PRO A 614 -7.57 5.49 -2.08
CA PRO A 614 -8.42 6.40 -2.84
C PRO A 614 -8.51 7.78 -2.20
N GLY A 615 -8.27 7.89 -0.88
CA GLY A 615 -8.24 9.13 -0.10
C GLY A 615 -7.11 9.12 0.94
N TYR A 616 -6.77 10.29 1.46
CA TYR A 616 -5.91 10.43 2.64
C TYR A 616 -6.79 10.26 3.89
N ILE A 617 -6.74 9.07 4.49
CA ILE A 617 -7.19 8.83 5.86
C ILE A 617 -5.98 9.08 6.78
N PRO A 618 -6.09 9.93 7.80
CA PRO A 618 -5.04 10.17 8.78
C PRO A 618 -5.05 9.08 9.86
N ARG A 619 -3.89 8.82 10.47
CA ARG A 619 -3.80 7.92 11.63
C ARG A 619 -4.74 8.34 12.77
N ASP A 620 -5.36 7.34 13.36
CA ASP A 620 -5.99 7.33 14.69
C ASP A 620 -5.09 8.04 15.74
N SER A 621 -3.83 7.62 15.93
CA SER A 621 -2.96 8.28 16.93
C SER A 621 -2.08 9.43 16.39
N LEU A 622 -2.47 10.67 16.68
CA LEU A 622 -1.75 11.90 16.29
C LEU A 622 -0.38 12.14 16.99
N ASP A 623 0.01 11.28 17.94
CA ASP A 623 1.38 11.21 18.45
C ASP A 623 2.35 10.65 17.37
N VAL A 624 1.84 9.90 16.37
CA VAL A 624 2.62 9.31 15.28
C VAL A 624 2.85 10.35 14.17
N ARG A 625 4.11 10.76 13.97
CA ARG A 625 4.50 11.81 12.99
C ARG A 625 5.49 11.38 11.91
N ASN A 626 5.91 10.12 11.92
CA ASN A 626 6.83 9.56 10.91
C ASN A 626 6.10 8.78 9.81
N ASP A 627 4.82 8.49 10.04
CA ASP A 627 3.88 7.85 9.13
C ASP A 627 2.54 8.53 9.42
N ILE A 628 1.90 9.13 8.41
CA ILE A 628 0.78 10.07 8.59
C ILE A 628 -0.51 9.60 7.93
N LEU A 629 -0.39 8.71 6.95
CA LEU A 629 -1.50 8.03 6.31
C LEU A 629 -1.84 6.81 7.16
N ASP A 630 -3.11 6.44 7.28
CA ASP A 630 -3.37 5.01 7.36
C ASP A 630 -3.31 4.38 5.97
N TRP A 631 -2.59 3.26 5.94
CA TRP A 631 -2.30 2.44 4.77
C TRP A 631 -2.26 0.96 5.15
N HIS A 632 -2.70 0.63 6.37
CA HIS A 632 -2.98 -0.74 6.77
C HIS A 632 -4.41 -1.09 6.32
N GLY A 633 -4.74 -2.38 6.26
CA GLY A 633 -5.93 -2.84 5.54
C GLY A 633 -7.26 -2.72 6.28
N ASP A 634 -7.26 -2.10 7.46
CA ASP A 634 -8.38 -1.94 8.42
C ASP A 634 -9.23 -3.19 8.59
N HIS A 635 -8.52 -4.31 8.75
CA HIS A 635 -9.07 -5.66 8.72
C HIS A 635 -8.65 -6.44 9.96
N LEU A 636 -9.55 -7.33 10.41
CA LEU A 636 -9.31 -8.38 11.42
C LEU A 636 -8.04 -9.23 11.21
N HIS A 637 -7.40 -9.16 10.05
CA HIS A 637 -6.23 -9.95 9.68
C HIS A 637 -5.02 -9.12 9.23
N THR A 638 -5.10 -7.78 9.36
CA THR A 638 -3.98 -6.85 9.17
C THR A 638 -3.58 -6.21 10.49
N ASN A 639 -3.94 -4.95 10.72
CA ASN A 639 -3.78 -4.19 11.96
C ASN A 639 -4.53 -4.82 13.14
N PHE A 640 -5.75 -5.32 12.96
CA PHE A 640 -6.54 -5.89 14.06
C PHE A 640 -6.29 -7.40 14.33
N HIS A 641 -5.21 -7.98 13.77
CA HIS A 641 -4.93 -9.42 13.88
C HIS A 641 -4.69 -9.92 15.31
N ILE A 642 -4.14 -9.08 16.21
CA ILE A 642 -3.98 -9.45 17.64
C ILE A 642 -5.35 -9.50 18.31
N MET A 643 -6.21 -8.51 18.06
CA MET A 643 -7.59 -8.47 18.55
C MET A 643 -8.37 -9.72 18.12
N PHE A 644 -8.34 -10.08 16.83
CA PHE A 644 -8.97 -11.30 16.32
C PHE A 644 -8.51 -12.55 17.08
N ASN A 645 -7.18 -12.75 17.20
CA ASN A 645 -6.65 -13.91 17.92
C ASN A 645 -7.10 -13.93 19.40
N MET A 646 -7.10 -12.81 20.10
CA MET A 646 -7.55 -12.74 21.50
C MET A 646 -9.07 -12.95 21.67
N LEU A 647 -9.89 -12.52 20.71
CA LEU A 647 -11.33 -12.82 20.70
C LEU A 647 -11.58 -14.31 20.48
N ARG A 648 -10.81 -14.96 19.58
CA ARG A 648 -10.83 -16.42 19.38
C ARG A 648 -10.44 -17.17 20.65
N ASP A 649 -9.39 -16.75 21.35
CA ASP A 649 -8.96 -17.39 22.61
C ASP A 649 -9.91 -17.10 23.78
N ALA A 650 -10.68 -16.00 23.74
CA ALA A 650 -11.83 -15.74 24.63
C ALA A 650 -13.10 -16.51 24.24
N GLY A 651 -13.03 -17.38 23.21
CA GLY A 651 -14.12 -18.23 22.74
C GLY A 651 -15.22 -17.49 21.99
N TYR A 652 -14.96 -16.29 21.47
CA TYR A 652 -15.85 -15.60 20.54
C TYR A 652 -15.52 -16.01 19.10
N TYR A 653 -16.56 -16.18 18.29
CA TYR A 653 -16.47 -16.33 16.84
C TYR A 653 -16.69 -14.96 16.22
N VAL A 654 -15.77 -14.55 15.34
CA VAL A 654 -15.73 -13.21 14.77
C VAL A 654 -15.89 -13.32 13.26
N GLU A 655 -16.88 -12.63 12.72
CA GLU A 655 -17.30 -12.74 11.32
C GLU A 655 -17.20 -11.36 10.65
N THR A 656 -16.73 -11.26 9.41
CA THR A 656 -16.58 -9.99 8.68
C THR A 656 -17.82 -9.67 7.84
N LEU A 657 -18.44 -8.51 8.08
CA LEU A 657 -19.49 -7.96 7.25
C LEU A 657 -18.89 -6.98 6.22
N GLY A 658 -18.70 -7.43 4.99
CA GLY A 658 -18.21 -6.59 3.87
C GLY A 658 -19.35 -6.07 2.97
N SER A 659 -20.48 -5.72 3.57
CA SER A 659 -21.70 -5.26 2.91
C SER A 659 -22.56 -4.41 3.88
N PRO A 660 -23.53 -3.59 3.41
CA PRO A 660 -24.42 -2.83 4.28
C PRO A 660 -25.08 -3.63 5.42
N LEU A 661 -25.38 -2.95 6.52
CA LEU A 661 -26.06 -3.50 7.71
C LEU A 661 -27.44 -4.10 7.37
N THR A 662 -28.06 -3.71 6.25
CA THR A 662 -29.29 -4.31 5.72
C THR A 662 -29.11 -5.74 5.19
N CYS A 663 -27.89 -6.22 4.99
CA CYS A 663 -27.60 -7.53 4.38
C CYS A 663 -27.56 -8.72 5.38
N PHE A 664 -27.68 -8.50 6.70
CA PHE A 664 -27.57 -9.55 7.72
C PHE A 664 -28.79 -9.67 8.67
N ASP A 665 -29.03 -10.89 9.15
CA ASP A 665 -30.01 -11.22 10.20
C ASP A 665 -29.41 -11.00 11.61
N ALA A 666 -29.96 -10.03 12.36
CA ALA A 666 -29.49 -9.73 13.72
C ALA A 666 -29.79 -10.81 14.76
N TYR A 667 -30.76 -11.71 14.53
CA TYR A 667 -31.03 -12.84 15.44
C TYR A 667 -29.87 -13.85 15.49
N GLN A 668 -28.97 -13.84 14.48
CA GLN A 668 -27.79 -14.69 14.43
C GLN A 668 -26.65 -14.21 15.36
N TYR A 669 -26.58 -12.92 15.67
CA TYR A 669 -25.40 -12.28 16.28
C TYR A 669 -25.68 -11.71 17.67
N GLY A 670 -24.72 -11.88 18.59
CA GLY A 670 -24.80 -11.34 19.95
C GLY A 670 -24.39 -9.86 19.99
N THR A 671 -23.40 -9.48 19.19
CA THR A 671 -22.90 -8.11 19.11
C THR A 671 -22.46 -7.76 17.69
N LEU A 672 -22.87 -6.58 17.19
CA LEU A 672 -22.21 -5.85 16.12
C LEU A 672 -21.07 -5.01 16.73
N LEU A 673 -19.87 -5.23 16.23
CA LEU A 673 -18.63 -4.56 16.64
C LEU A 673 -18.20 -3.61 15.52
N MET A 674 -18.18 -2.33 15.83
CA MET A 674 -17.85 -1.22 14.94
C MET A 674 -16.60 -0.55 15.50
N VAL A 675 -15.53 -0.53 14.72
CA VAL A 675 -14.21 -0.04 15.13
C VAL A 675 -13.63 0.69 13.94
N ASP A 676 -13.19 1.94 14.15
CA ASP A 676 -12.53 2.80 13.15
C ASP A 676 -13.21 2.77 11.77
N LEU A 677 -14.34 3.49 11.67
CA LEU A 677 -15.19 3.53 10.48
C LEU A 677 -15.23 4.94 9.89
N GLU A 678 -14.75 5.08 8.67
CA GLU A 678 -14.61 6.37 7.99
C GLU A 678 -15.76 6.69 7.03
N ASP A 679 -16.59 5.72 6.62
CA ASP A 679 -17.65 5.94 5.62
C ASP A 679 -18.99 6.46 6.19
N GLU A 680 -19.90 6.83 5.29
CA GLU A 680 -21.28 7.22 5.54
C GLU A 680 -22.23 6.01 5.55
N TYR A 681 -23.42 6.15 6.14
CA TYR A 681 -24.45 5.09 6.21
C TYR A 681 -25.67 5.41 5.34
N PHE A 682 -26.33 4.40 4.77
CA PHE A 682 -27.64 4.55 4.14
C PHE A 682 -28.74 4.78 5.19
N GLN A 683 -29.78 5.55 4.84
CA GLN A 683 -30.92 5.81 5.73
C GLN A 683 -31.60 4.50 6.20
N GLU A 684 -31.74 3.52 5.30
CA GLU A 684 -32.29 2.21 5.63
C GLU A 684 -31.44 1.41 6.64
N GLU A 685 -30.13 1.69 6.76
CA GLU A 685 -29.26 1.05 7.75
C GLU A 685 -29.44 1.65 9.14
N ILE A 686 -29.60 2.98 9.23
CA ILE A 686 -29.88 3.67 10.50
C ILE A 686 -31.21 3.19 11.08
N GLU A 687 -32.23 3.07 10.22
CA GLU A 687 -33.55 2.55 10.61
C GLU A 687 -33.49 1.07 11.03
N LYS A 688 -32.76 0.23 10.29
CA LYS A 688 -32.60 -1.19 10.64
C LYS A 688 -31.78 -1.38 11.92
N LEU A 689 -30.65 -0.70 12.10
CA LEU A 689 -29.82 -0.87 13.30
C LEU A 689 -30.58 -0.45 14.56
N ARG A 690 -31.35 0.63 14.49
CA ARG A 690 -32.29 1.02 15.55
C ARG A 690 -33.22 -0.14 15.90
N ASP A 691 -33.91 -0.70 14.90
CA ASP A 691 -34.93 -1.72 15.16
C ASP A 691 -34.34 -3.09 15.54
N ASP A 692 -33.15 -3.43 15.06
CA ASP A 692 -32.40 -4.63 15.46
C ASP A 692 -31.95 -4.56 16.92
N VAL A 693 -31.39 -3.43 17.36
CA VAL A 693 -31.00 -3.22 18.77
C VAL A 693 -32.24 -3.21 19.66
N LEU A 694 -33.25 -2.38 19.34
CA LEU A 694 -34.42 -2.21 20.20
C LEU A 694 -35.29 -3.49 20.29
N ASN A 695 -35.51 -4.20 19.18
CA ASN A 695 -36.53 -5.25 19.08
C ASN A 695 -36.00 -6.68 18.88
N THR A 696 -34.75 -6.87 18.45
CA THR A 696 -34.14 -8.23 18.35
C THR A 696 -33.14 -8.50 19.46
N GLY A 697 -32.80 -7.49 20.26
CA GLY A 697 -31.83 -7.60 21.35
C GLY A 697 -30.36 -7.64 20.89
N LEU A 698 -30.06 -7.10 19.70
CA LEU A 698 -28.69 -6.98 19.21
C LEU A 698 -27.84 -6.12 20.17
N GLY A 699 -26.64 -6.60 20.50
CA GLY A 699 -25.62 -5.81 21.16
C GLY A 699 -24.88 -4.91 20.17
N LEU A 700 -24.52 -3.69 20.57
CA LEU A 700 -23.74 -2.75 19.77
C LEU A 700 -22.51 -2.31 20.56
N ALA A 701 -21.32 -2.51 19.98
CA ALA A 701 -20.04 -2.11 20.56
C ALA A 701 -19.30 -1.20 19.58
N VAL A 702 -19.10 0.06 19.95
CA VAL A 702 -18.51 1.10 19.10
C VAL A 702 -17.19 1.57 19.70
N PHE A 703 -16.11 1.50 18.91
CA PHE A 703 -14.81 2.11 19.16
C PHE A 703 -14.59 3.17 18.08
N ALA A 704 -14.71 4.44 18.46
CA ALA A 704 -14.59 5.58 17.58
C ALA A 704 -13.21 6.25 17.72
N GLU A 705 -12.99 7.37 17.03
CA GLU A 705 -11.72 8.10 17.01
C GLU A 705 -11.92 9.63 17.01
N TRP A 706 -10.83 10.41 17.05
CA TRP A 706 -10.94 11.86 16.83
C TRP A 706 -11.55 12.21 15.47
N TYR A 707 -12.30 13.30 15.48
CA TYR A 707 -12.69 14.05 14.30
C TYR A 707 -12.65 15.54 14.63
N ASN A 708 -11.72 16.28 14.03
CA ASN A 708 -11.57 17.71 14.27
C ASN A 708 -11.19 18.45 12.98
N VAL A 709 -12.13 19.20 12.42
CA VAL A 709 -11.99 19.85 11.09
C VAL A 709 -10.78 20.79 11.05
N ASP A 710 -10.61 21.57 12.11
CA ASP A 710 -9.54 22.55 12.24
C ASP A 710 -8.16 21.88 12.25
N THR A 711 -8.04 20.69 12.86
CA THR A 711 -6.81 19.87 12.85
C THR A 711 -6.59 19.17 11.52
N MET A 712 -7.62 18.59 10.89
CA MET A 712 -7.51 18.01 9.53
C MET A 712 -6.95 19.02 8.52
N VAL A 713 -7.51 20.23 8.49
CA VAL A 713 -7.09 21.29 7.54
C VAL A 713 -5.64 21.73 7.78
N LYS A 714 -5.14 21.62 9.03
CA LYS A 714 -3.72 21.85 9.39
C LYS A 714 -2.82 20.67 8.99
N MET A 715 -3.32 19.43 8.96
CA MET A 715 -2.58 18.18 8.67
C MET A 715 -2.29 17.90 7.18
N ARG A 716 -2.32 18.93 6.34
CA ARG A 716 -2.04 18.78 4.90
C ARG A 716 -0.56 18.51 4.61
N PHE A 717 -0.28 17.62 3.67
CA PHE A 717 1.07 17.41 3.11
C PHE A 717 1.05 17.63 1.60
N PHE A 718 2.23 17.89 1.02
CA PHE A 718 2.42 17.86 -0.42
C PHE A 718 2.96 16.49 -0.79
N ASP A 719 2.26 15.78 -1.65
CA ASP A 719 2.73 14.49 -2.16
C ASP A 719 3.69 14.72 -3.34
N ASP A 720 4.94 14.28 -3.19
CA ASP A 720 5.95 14.29 -4.26
C ASP A 720 5.52 13.35 -5.42
N ASN A 721 4.61 12.39 -5.19
CA ASN A 721 4.17 11.41 -6.19
C ASN A 721 3.07 11.97 -7.10
N THR A 722 1.90 12.39 -6.60
CA THR A 722 0.84 13.03 -7.42
C THR A 722 1.10 14.51 -7.71
N ARG A 723 2.08 15.14 -7.04
CA ARG A 723 2.37 16.58 -7.06
C ARG A 723 1.18 17.46 -6.62
N SER A 724 0.32 16.94 -5.74
CA SER A 724 -0.81 17.68 -5.16
C SER A 724 -0.67 17.87 -3.66
N TRP A 725 -1.32 18.92 -3.14
CA TRP A 725 -1.57 19.02 -1.70
C TRP A 725 -2.73 18.07 -1.34
N TRP A 726 -2.47 17.13 -0.44
CA TRP A 726 -3.49 16.27 0.15
C TRP A 726 -3.89 16.83 1.51
N THR A 727 -5.19 16.93 1.76
CA THR A 727 -5.77 17.08 3.11
C THR A 727 -6.44 15.76 3.50
N PRO A 728 -6.58 15.44 4.80
CA PRO A 728 -7.41 14.33 5.25
C PRO A 728 -8.81 14.38 4.62
N VAL A 729 -9.42 13.24 4.37
CA VAL A 729 -10.81 13.12 3.87
C VAL A 729 -11.79 13.17 5.04
N THR A 730 -11.44 12.55 6.17
CA THR A 730 -12.15 12.62 7.47
C THR A 730 -11.11 12.70 8.62
N GLY A 731 -11.53 12.52 9.87
CA GLY A 731 -10.65 12.28 11.04
C GLY A 731 -10.05 10.88 11.00
N GLY A 732 -9.84 10.23 12.16
CA GLY A 732 -9.70 8.77 12.17
C GLY A 732 -11.01 8.14 11.71
N ALA A 733 -12.05 8.27 12.56
CA ALA A 733 -13.41 7.89 12.22
C ALA A 733 -14.24 9.07 11.66
N ASN A 734 -15.29 8.77 10.88
CA ASN A 734 -16.31 9.75 10.48
C ASN A 734 -17.36 9.92 11.57
N ILE A 735 -16.97 10.66 12.62
CA ILE A 735 -17.84 10.97 13.75
C ILE A 735 -19.17 11.63 13.34
N PRO A 736 -19.27 12.53 12.34
CA PRO A 736 -20.56 13.01 11.85
C PRO A 736 -21.50 11.89 11.37
N ALA A 737 -21.02 10.93 10.59
CA ALA A 737 -21.81 9.78 10.15
C ALA A 737 -22.18 8.84 11.30
N LEU A 738 -21.23 8.57 12.20
CA LEU A 738 -21.44 7.76 13.39
C LEU A 738 -22.45 8.40 14.37
N ASN A 739 -22.46 9.73 14.45
CA ASN A 739 -23.45 10.49 15.23
C ASN A 739 -24.86 10.40 14.63
N ASP A 740 -24.99 10.46 13.29
CA ASP A 740 -26.29 10.26 12.64
C ASP A 740 -26.83 8.83 12.84
N LEU A 741 -25.93 7.83 12.82
CA LEU A 741 -26.25 6.43 13.13
C LEU A 741 -26.69 6.22 14.59
N LEU A 742 -26.04 6.91 15.54
CA LEU A 742 -26.28 6.76 16.98
C LEU A 742 -27.37 7.70 17.54
N ALA A 743 -27.77 8.74 16.78
CA ALA A 743 -28.82 9.68 17.16
C ALA A 743 -30.15 9.04 17.60
N PRO A 744 -30.66 7.94 17.01
CA PRO A 744 -31.88 7.26 17.47
C PRO A 744 -31.82 6.77 18.93
N PHE A 745 -30.63 6.61 19.50
CA PHE A 745 -30.41 6.17 20.89
C PHE A 745 -30.07 7.34 21.84
N GLY A 746 -30.02 8.57 21.35
CA GLY A 746 -29.62 9.75 22.15
C GLY A 746 -28.13 9.82 22.48
N ILE A 747 -27.28 9.16 21.69
CA ILE A 747 -25.83 9.11 21.87
C ILE A 747 -25.15 9.97 20.79
N ALA A 748 -24.13 10.75 21.17
CA ALA A 748 -23.26 11.45 20.21
C ALA A 748 -21.87 11.75 20.81
N PHE A 749 -20.85 11.68 19.95
CA PHE A 749 -19.48 12.13 20.21
C PHE A 749 -19.25 13.58 19.78
N GLY A 750 -18.27 14.23 20.42
CA GLY A 750 -17.82 15.59 20.13
C GLY A 750 -16.70 15.66 19.09
N ASP A 751 -16.03 16.81 19.05
CA ASP A 751 -14.93 17.14 18.13
C ASP A 751 -13.56 17.28 18.82
N LYS A 752 -13.45 16.89 20.10
CA LYS A 752 -12.21 16.98 20.88
C LYS A 752 -11.18 15.94 20.45
N ILE A 753 -9.91 16.27 20.68
CA ILE A 753 -8.78 15.36 20.55
C ILE A 753 -8.15 15.17 21.94
N LEU A 754 -8.56 14.12 22.64
CA LEU A 754 -8.17 13.85 24.01
C LEU A 754 -6.94 12.95 24.10
N ASN A 755 -5.99 13.33 24.96
CA ASN A 755 -4.76 12.56 25.19
C ASN A 755 -4.47 12.38 26.68
N GLY A 756 -4.05 11.17 27.06
CA GLY A 756 -3.47 10.88 28.37
C GLY A 756 -3.76 9.48 28.90
N ASP A 757 -3.14 9.14 30.03
CA ASP A 757 -3.24 7.82 30.63
C ASP A 757 -4.34 7.80 31.72
N PHE A 758 -5.16 6.75 31.73
CA PHE A 758 -6.24 6.49 32.69
C PHE A 758 -6.14 5.06 33.25
N SER A 759 -6.99 4.72 34.23
CA SER A 759 -7.03 3.36 34.77
C SER A 759 -8.39 3.00 35.34
N ILE A 760 -8.87 1.79 35.01
CA ILE A 760 -10.08 1.19 35.59
C ILE A 760 -9.64 -0.12 36.26
N ASN A 761 -10.10 -0.40 37.48
CA ASN A 761 -9.71 -1.60 38.25
C ASN A 761 -8.19 -1.78 38.48
N GLY A 762 -7.37 -0.74 38.28
CA GLY A 762 -5.90 -0.83 38.28
C GLY A 762 -5.29 -1.34 36.97
N GLU A 763 -6.09 -1.75 36.00
CA GLU A 763 -5.66 -1.94 34.62
C GLU A 763 -5.45 -0.55 34.00
N GLN A 764 -4.22 -0.25 33.59
CA GLN A 764 -3.84 1.03 32.99
C GLN A 764 -4.06 0.99 31.48
N SER A 765 -4.53 2.10 30.92
CA SER A 765 -4.70 2.27 29.48
C SER A 765 -4.49 3.73 29.10
N ARG A 766 -3.95 3.96 27.90
CA ARG A 766 -3.79 5.29 27.31
C ARG A 766 -4.97 5.59 26.41
N TYR A 767 -5.46 6.82 26.49
CA TYR A 767 -6.32 7.45 25.50
C TYR A 767 -5.42 8.22 24.53
N ALA A 768 -5.43 7.85 23.26
CA ALA A 768 -4.33 8.02 22.33
C ALA A 768 -4.64 8.99 21.16
N SER A 769 -5.41 10.06 21.45
CA SER A 769 -6.09 10.97 20.51
C SER A 769 -7.53 10.60 20.17
N GLY A 770 -8.26 9.93 21.08
CA GLY A 770 -9.69 9.69 20.92
C GLY A 770 -10.58 10.93 21.12
N THR A 771 -11.86 10.82 20.75
CA THR A 771 -12.92 11.84 20.95
C THR A 771 -13.63 11.73 22.32
N ASP A 772 -14.51 12.68 22.64
CA ASP A 772 -15.32 12.71 23.87
C ASP A 772 -16.81 12.45 23.62
N ILE A 773 -17.54 11.93 24.60
CA ILE A 773 -18.99 11.70 24.52
C ILE A 773 -19.73 12.95 25.03
N VAL A 774 -20.44 13.64 24.14
CA VAL A 774 -21.15 14.91 24.45
C VAL A 774 -22.66 14.74 24.62
N ARG A 775 -23.23 13.61 24.15
CA ARG A 775 -24.61 13.20 24.45
C ARG A 775 -24.68 11.72 24.84
N PHE A 776 -25.43 11.43 25.90
CA PHE A 776 -25.71 10.06 26.33
C PHE A 776 -27.07 9.97 27.07
N PRO A 777 -27.87 8.91 26.84
CA PRO A 777 -29.20 8.77 27.46
C PRO A 777 -29.14 8.57 28.99
N GLY A 778 -30.15 9.11 29.68
CA GLY A 778 -30.36 8.88 31.11
C GLY A 778 -30.71 7.41 31.42
N GLY A 779 -30.28 6.93 32.58
CA GLY A 779 -30.29 5.52 32.97
C GLY A 779 -29.01 4.76 32.57
N GLY A 780 -28.17 5.33 31.70
CA GLY A 780 -26.87 4.78 31.30
C GLY A 780 -25.76 5.02 32.32
N TYR A 781 -24.58 4.45 32.05
CA TYR A 781 -23.38 4.53 32.86
C TYR A 781 -22.27 5.18 32.03
N VAL A 782 -21.66 6.26 32.52
CA VAL A 782 -20.70 7.08 31.78
C VAL A 782 -19.45 7.32 32.62
N HIS A 783 -18.29 6.91 32.10
CA HIS A 783 -16.99 7.10 32.75
C HIS A 783 -16.26 8.30 32.14
N SER A 784 -15.76 9.16 33.02
CA SER A 784 -14.99 10.36 32.67
C SER A 784 -13.65 10.37 33.40
N PHE A 785 -12.60 10.85 32.74
CA PHE A 785 -11.24 10.92 33.31
C PHE A 785 -10.52 12.21 32.91
N PRO A 786 -9.51 12.66 33.69
CA PRO A 786 -8.85 13.94 33.46
C PRO A 786 -7.85 13.87 32.30
N PHE A 787 -8.26 14.28 31.11
CA PHE A 787 -7.45 14.27 29.88
C PHE A 787 -6.94 15.65 29.47
N LEU A 788 -5.93 15.66 28.60
CA LEU A 788 -5.47 16.86 27.89
C LEU A 788 -6.23 16.97 26.57
N ASP A 789 -6.97 18.06 26.39
CA ASP A 789 -7.51 18.45 25.08
C ASP A 789 -6.38 19.07 24.22
N SER A 790 -6.26 18.62 22.98
CA SER A 790 -5.23 19.07 22.03
C SER A 790 -5.79 19.75 20.77
N SER A 791 -7.12 19.89 20.67
CA SER A 791 -7.85 20.34 19.47
C SER A 791 -7.40 21.73 18.95
N GLU A 792 -7.22 22.70 19.85
CA GLU A 792 -6.76 24.05 19.47
C GLU A 792 -5.30 24.05 18.94
N SER A 793 -4.47 23.10 19.38
CA SER A 793 -3.03 23.08 19.10
C SER A 793 -2.70 22.68 17.66
N GLY A 794 -3.53 21.82 17.06
CA GLY A 794 -3.18 21.05 15.87
C GLY A 794 -1.97 20.12 16.08
N ALA A 795 -1.58 19.40 15.03
CA ALA A 795 -0.49 18.40 15.07
C ALA A 795 0.92 18.96 15.40
N THR A 796 1.07 20.29 15.55
CA THR A 796 2.35 20.98 15.77
C THR A 796 2.76 21.17 17.24
N GLN A 797 2.46 20.22 18.13
CA GLN A 797 2.98 20.28 19.50
C GLN A 797 4.47 19.88 19.58
N ASN A 798 5.32 20.85 19.89
CA ASN A 798 6.67 20.63 20.46
C ASN A 798 7.08 21.79 21.39
N ILE A 799 6.09 22.46 22.00
CA ILE A 799 6.25 23.67 22.82
C ILE A 799 5.43 23.52 24.11
N LEU A 800 6.12 23.21 25.21
CA LEU A 800 5.72 23.50 26.59
C LEU A 800 4.30 23.06 27.02
N THR A 801 4.07 21.75 27.11
CA THR A 801 2.85 21.15 27.73
C THR A 801 2.69 21.44 29.24
N SER A 802 3.60 22.19 29.87
CA SER A 802 3.65 22.47 31.31
C SER A 802 2.67 23.56 31.79
N GLY A 803 1.45 23.60 31.25
CA GLY A 803 0.51 24.68 31.55
C GLY A 803 -0.93 24.52 31.04
N MET A 804 -1.25 23.46 30.29
CA MET A 804 -2.63 23.15 29.92
C MET A 804 -3.31 22.39 31.06
N ALA A 805 -4.53 22.79 31.42
CA ALA A 805 -5.29 22.11 32.46
C ALA A 805 -5.87 20.80 31.92
N LYS A 806 -5.86 19.74 32.74
CA LYS A 806 -6.66 18.54 32.47
C LYS A 806 -8.10 18.77 32.89
N ALA A 807 -9.05 18.28 32.10
CA ALA A 807 -10.48 18.31 32.39
C ALA A 807 -11.06 16.90 32.37
N ASP A 808 -12.05 16.61 33.21
CA ASP A 808 -12.73 15.31 33.22
C ASP A 808 -13.66 15.19 32.01
N SER A 809 -13.22 14.46 30.99
CA SER A 809 -13.97 14.25 29.75
C SER A 809 -14.62 12.87 29.72
N PRO A 810 -15.90 12.74 29.31
CA PRO A 810 -16.56 11.44 29.18
C PRO A 810 -16.01 10.65 27.98
N ILE A 811 -15.63 9.39 28.17
CA ILE A 811 -14.99 8.57 27.11
C ILE A 811 -15.57 7.16 26.94
N LEU A 812 -16.32 6.64 27.91
CA LEU A 812 -16.93 5.31 27.86
C LEU A 812 -18.38 5.40 28.35
N GLY A 813 -19.34 5.03 27.51
CA GLY A 813 -20.76 4.98 27.83
C GLY A 813 -21.33 3.57 27.65
N LEU A 814 -22.11 3.07 28.62
CA LEU A 814 -22.81 1.78 28.54
C LEU A 814 -24.30 1.95 28.90
N VAL A 815 -25.21 1.42 28.09
CA VAL A 815 -26.67 1.54 28.30
C VAL A 815 -27.46 0.35 27.74
N GLU A 816 -28.64 0.09 28.29
CA GLU A 816 -29.63 -0.84 27.75
C GLU A 816 -30.63 -0.08 26.88
N ALA A 817 -30.91 -0.59 25.67
CA ALA A 817 -31.73 0.08 24.67
C ALA A 817 -32.76 -0.92 24.11
N GLY A 818 -34.00 -0.86 24.61
CA GLY A 818 -35.01 -1.88 24.31
C GLY A 818 -34.59 -3.25 24.87
N GLU A 819 -34.64 -4.28 24.02
CA GLU A 819 -34.07 -5.59 24.34
C GLU A 819 -32.53 -5.64 24.16
N GLY A 820 -31.94 -4.64 23.52
CA GLY A 820 -30.52 -4.54 23.16
C GLY A 820 -29.67 -3.80 24.18
N ARG A 821 -28.36 -3.72 23.90
CA ARG A 821 -27.33 -3.14 24.77
C ARG A 821 -26.31 -2.41 23.93
N ILE A 822 -25.99 -1.17 24.30
CA ILE A 822 -25.04 -0.33 23.57
C ILE A 822 -23.87 0.01 24.49
N ALA A 823 -22.65 -0.15 23.98
CA ALA A 823 -21.43 0.37 24.57
C ALA A 823 -20.70 1.22 23.53
N VAL A 824 -20.28 2.42 23.91
CA VAL A 824 -19.52 3.34 23.05
C VAL A 824 -18.27 3.80 23.77
N TYR A 825 -17.16 3.83 23.05
CA TYR A 825 -15.83 4.23 23.51
C TYR A 825 -15.16 5.05 22.40
N GLY A 826 -14.50 6.17 22.74
CA GLY A 826 -14.06 7.15 21.73
C GLY A 826 -12.62 7.02 21.25
N ASP A 827 -11.95 5.89 21.50
CA ASP A 827 -10.59 5.54 21.06
C ASP A 827 -10.60 4.11 20.51
N SER A 828 -9.95 3.88 19.37
CA SER A 828 -9.81 2.58 18.70
C SER A 828 -8.35 2.13 18.59
N ASN A 829 -7.38 3.07 18.64
CA ASN A 829 -5.93 2.80 18.59
C ASN A 829 -5.46 1.76 19.63
N CYS A 830 -6.16 1.65 20.76
CA CYS A 830 -5.89 0.61 21.76
C CYS A 830 -6.27 -0.83 21.31
N LEU A 831 -6.82 -1.00 20.11
CA LEU A 831 -7.10 -2.28 19.44
C LEU A 831 -6.19 -2.53 18.21
N ASP A 832 -5.79 -1.48 17.48
CA ASP A 832 -4.78 -1.52 16.42
C ASP A 832 -3.45 -2.09 16.96
N SER A 833 -2.81 -3.01 16.24
CA SER A 833 -1.48 -3.53 16.61
C SER A 833 -0.29 -2.84 15.94
N SER A 834 -0.55 -1.84 15.09
CA SER A 834 0.45 -1.15 14.28
C SER A 834 1.22 -0.09 15.06
N HIS A 835 0.49 0.76 15.80
CA HIS A 835 1.04 1.85 16.60
C HIS A 835 0.66 1.78 18.09
N MET A 836 -0.01 0.70 18.51
CA MET A 836 -0.47 0.44 19.89
C MET A 836 0.51 0.90 20.97
N VAL A 837 0.05 1.82 21.84
CA VAL A 837 0.80 2.23 23.04
C VAL A 837 0.48 1.34 24.23
N THR A 838 -0.80 1.05 24.43
CA THR A 838 -1.34 0.13 25.43
C THR A 838 -2.57 -0.56 24.87
N ASN A 839 -2.70 -1.89 25.01
CA ASN A 839 -3.90 -2.57 24.55
C ASN A 839 -5.09 -2.39 25.50
N CYS A 840 -6.30 -2.28 24.94
CA CYS A 840 -7.56 -2.24 25.67
C CYS A 840 -8.40 -3.51 25.47
N TYR A 841 -7.78 -4.64 25.09
CA TYR A 841 -8.48 -5.92 24.87
C TYR A 841 -9.22 -6.42 26.12
N TRP A 842 -8.78 -6.02 27.32
CA TRP A 842 -9.51 -6.22 28.57
C TRP A 842 -10.88 -5.52 28.55
N LEU A 843 -10.93 -4.25 28.11
CA LEU A 843 -12.14 -3.42 28.03
C LEU A 843 -13.07 -3.93 26.93
N LEU A 844 -12.55 -4.25 25.75
CA LEU A 844 -13.32 -4.89 24.67
C LEU A 844 -14.00 -6.18 25.18
N LYS A 845 -13.28 -7.02 25.94
CA LYS A 845 -13.86 -8.23 26.52
C LYS A 845 -14.98 -7.95 27.53
N LYS A 846 -14.88 -6.88 28.33
CA LYS A 846 -15.95 -6.44 29.25
C LYS A 846 -17.15 -5.86 28.50
N ILE A 847 -16.91 -5.09 27.45
CA ILE A 847 -17.93 -4.57 26.52
C ILE A 847 -18.67 -5.72 25.83
N LEU A 848 -17.97 -6.76 25.36
CA LEU A 848 -18.58 -7.95 24.78
C LEU A 848 -19.33 -8.80 25.81
N ASP A 849 -18.78 -9.02 27.01
CA ASP A 849 -19.51 -9.66 28.13
C ASP A 849 -20.86 -8.94 28.39
N PHE A 850 -20.86 -7.61 28.46
CA PHE A 850 -22.08 -6.81 28.59
C PHE A 850 -22.99 -6.94 27.37
N THR A 851 -22.58 -6.48 26.19
CA THR A 851 -23.45 -6.37 25.00
C THR A 851 -24.08 -7.70 24.60
N SER A 852 -23.31 -8.80 24.67
CA SER A 852 -23.75 -10.14 24.24
C SER A 852 -24.48 -10.98 25.30
N THR A 853 -24.32 -10.70 26.61
CA THR A 853 -24.93 -11.52 27.69
C THR A 853 -25.54 -10.74 28.87
N ASN A 854 -25.53 -9.41 28.82
CA ASN A 854 -25.85 -8.51 29.95
C ASN A 854 -25.02 -8.80 31.22
N LYS A 855 -23.80 -9.31 31.06
CA LYS A 855 -22.89 -9.59 32.17
C LYS A 855 -22.19 -8.30 32.57
N ARG A 856 -22.85 -7.54 33.44
CA ARG A 856 -22.35 -6.27 33.98
C ARG A 856 -21.12 -6.49 34.86
N ASP A 857 -20.07 -5.70 34.62
CA ASP A 857 -18.92 -5.63 35.51
C ASP A 857 -19.21 -4.71 36.70
N PRO A 858 -18.86 -5.08 37.96
CA PRO A 858 -19.17 -4.28 39.15
C PRO A 858 -18.59 -2.86 39.17
N LEU A 859 -17.53 -2.60 38.40
CA LEU A 859 -16.90 -1.27 38.31
C LEU A 859 -17.40 -0.48 37.10
N LEU A 860 -17.65 -1.14 35.96
CA LEU A 860 -18.24 -0.45 34.80
C LEU A 860 -19.69 -0.02 35.03
N PHE A 861 -20.40 -0.70 35.94
CA PHE A 861 -21.81 -0.47 36.28
C PHE A 861 -22.01 -0.03 37.74
N SER A 862 -21.05 0.70 38.33
CA SER A 862 -21.23 1.25 39.68
C SER A 862 -22.20 2.44 39.68
N ASP A 863 -22.92 2.63 40.79
CA ASP A 863 -23.85 3.77 40.94
C ASP A 863 -23.15 5.14 40.83
N SER A 864 -21.83 5.19 41.06
CA SER A 864 -21.02 6.42 40.98
C SER A 864 -20.79 6.95 39.56
N VAL A 865 -21.03 6.13 38.53
CA VAL A 865 -20.90 6.52 37.11
C VAL A 865 -22.26 6.51 36.39
N LYS A 866 -23.34 6.16 37.10
CA LYS A 866 -24.69 6.13 36.56
C LYS A 866 -25.26 7.54 36.39
N GLN A 867 -25.80 7.83 35.21
CA GLN A 867 -26.41 9.10 34.86
C GLN A 867 -27.93 9.01 35.01
N ASP A 868 -28.51 9.60 36.06
CA ASP A 868 -29.97 9.61 36.23
C ASP A 868 -30.68 10.60 35.27
N THR A 869 -30.00 11.70 34.91
CA THR A 869 -30.40 12.61 33.83
C THR A 869 -29.59 12.31 32.56
N PRO A 870 -30.13 12.55 31.35
CA PRO A 870 -29.33 12.50 30.13
C PRO A 870 -28.12 13.43 30.22
N LEU A 871 -26.97 12.95 29.75
CA LEU A 871 -25.85 13.82 29.42
C LEU A 871 -26.24 14.58 28.15
N SER A 872 -26.43 15.88 28.24
CA SER A 872 -26.56 16.77 27.10
C SER A 872 -25.80 18.06 27.38
N GLN A 873 -24.72 18.28 26.65
CA GLN A 873 -24.02 19.57 26.65
C GLN A 873 -24.66 20.45 25.57
N ASP A 874 -25.81 21.05 25.92
CA ASP A 874 -26.69 21.77 24.97
C ASP A 874 -26.00 22.94 24.24
N ASP A 875 -24.96 23.53 24.84
CA ASP A 875 -24.13 24.59 24.23
C ASP A 875 -23.07 24.07 23.23
N ILE A 876 -22.87 22.74 23.11
CA ILE A 876 -21.88 22.17 22.20
C ILE A 876 -22.50 21.84 20.85
N GLN A 877 -21.97 22.49 19.81
CA GLN A 877 -22.21 22.15 18.42
C GLN A 877 -21.53 20.82 18.08
N LEU A 878 -22.29 19.86 17.55
CA LEU A 878 -21.73 18.57 17.08
C LEU A 878 -20.76 18.78 15.90
N PRO A 879 -19.74 17.91 15.74
CA PRO A 879 -18.83 17.96 14.59
C PRO A 879 -19.59 17.90 13.26
N SER A 880 -19.19 18.76 12.32
CA SER A 880 -19.79 18.85 10.98
C SER A 880 -18.91 18.22 9.90
N ARG A 881 -19.55 17.63 8.90
CA ARG A 881 -18.89 17.11 7.68
C ARG A 881 -18.16 18.24 6.93
N ARG A 882 -17.00 17.94 6.37
CA ARG A 882 -16.23 18.89 5.54
C ARG A 882 -16.89 19.10 4.18
N THR A 883 -17.13 20.36 3.83
CA THR A 883 -17.76 20.76 2.56
C THR A 883 -16.77 21.07 1.45
N ASP A 884 -15.46 21.05 1.74
CA ASP A 884 -14.36 21.31 0.81
C ASP A 884 -13.77 20.04 0.18
N VAL A 885 -14.23 18.86 0.59
CA VAL A 885 -13.78 17.54 0.09
C VAL A 885 -14.93 16.83 -0.64
N ASN A 886 -14.66 16.27 -1.82
CA ASN A 886 -15.66 15.46 -2.54
C ASN A 886 -15.67 14.01 -2.01
N PHE A 887 -16.33 13.78 -0.88
CA PHE A 887 -16.35 12.48 -0.22
C PHE A 887 -16.84 11.31 -1.11
N SER A 888 -17.67 11.59 -2.13
CA SER A 888 -18.24 10.58 -3.05
C SER A 888 -17.23 9.83 -3.93
N THR A 889 -15.98 10.29 -4.03
CA THR A 889 -14.89 9.57 -4.71
C THR A 889 -14.27 8.45 -3.89
N HIS A 890 -14.54 8.39 -2.59
CA HIS A 890 -13.94 7.43 -1.65
C HIS A 890 -14.99 6.46 -1.08
N SER A 891 -16.20 6.97 -0.82
CA SER A 891 -17.32 6.24 -0.21
C SER A 891 -17.87 5.07 -1.05
N ALA A 892 -18.22 3.99 -0.35
CA ALA A 892 -19.01 2.85 -0.82
C ALA A 892 -20.54 3.07 -0.73
N VAL A 893 -20.97 4.22 -0.18
CA VAL A 893 -22.37 4.58 0.12
C VAL A 893 -22.81 5.86 -0.61
N VAL A 894 -22.06 6.96 -0.51
CA VAL A 894 -22.43 8.26 -1.09
C VAL A 894 -22.50 8.18 -2.61
N GLY A 895 -23.71 8.40 -3.15
CA GLY A 895 -23.98 8.34 -4.58
C GLY A 895 -23.96 6.92 -5.16
N LYS A 896 -24.10 5.89 -4.32
CA LYS A 896 -24.32 4.49 -4.75
C LYS A 896 -25.77 4.08 -4.47
N ASP A 897 -26.22 3.01 -5.12
CA ASP A 897 -27.52 2.39 -4.83
C ASP A 897 -27.36 1.33 -3.73
N LEU A 898 -28.29 1.31 -2.75
CA LEU A 898 -28.32 0.30 -1.70
C LEU A 898 -28.48 -1.11 -2.30
N ILE A 899 -27.50 -1.99 -2.05
CA ILE A 899 -27.42 -3.29 -2.73
C ILE A 899 -28.43 -4.32 -2.21
N CYS A 900 -28.76 -4.28 -0.91
CA CYS A 900 -29.58 -5.26 -0.20
C CYS A 900 -30.62 -4.58 0.73
N ARG A 901 -31.74 -5.26 0.98
CA ARG A 901 -32.83 -4.78 1.87
C ARG A 901 -33.27 -5.83 2.91
N THR A 902 -32.61 -6.98 2.92
CA THR A 902 -32.90 -8.18 3.74
C THR A 902 -31.62 -9.00 3.87
N ASP A 903 -31.61 -10.00 4.78
CA ASP A 903 -30.56 -11.03 4.81
C ASP A 903 -30.32 -11.59 3.40
N SER A 904 -29.09 -11.45 2.94
CA SER A 904 -28.67 -11.68 1.55
C SER A 904 -27.22 -12.19 1.50
N ARG A 905 -26.84 -13.01 2.50
CA ARG A 905 -25.52 -13.65 2.70
C ARG A 905 -24.81 -14.22 1.46
N PHE A 906 -25.51 -14.53 0.37
CA PHE A 906 -24.89 -14.89 -0.93
C PHE A 906 -25.18 -13.90 -2.08
N GLU A 907 -26.36 -13.28 -2.15
CA GLU A 907 -26.77 -12.49 -3.32
C GLU A 907 -25.87 -11.26 -3.54
N VAL A 908 -25.40 -10.64 -2.45
CA VAL A 908 -24.45 -9.53 -2.49
C VAL A 908 -23.19 -9.90 -3.26
N TRP A 909 -22.55 -11.00 -2.86
CA TRP A 909 -21.28 -11.47 -3.41
C TRP A 909 -21.42 -12.03 -4.84
N GLY A 910 -22.58 -12.61 -5.16
CA GLY A 910 -22.83 -13.27 -6.44
C GLY A 910 -23.50 -12.43 -7.54
N THR A 911 -24.10 -11.27 -7.22
CA THR A 911 -24.93 -10.51 -8.21
C THR A 911 -24.69 -9.02 -8.30
N LYS A 912 -24.13 -8.36 -7.27
CA LYS A 912 -23.88 -6.90 -7.24
C LYS A 912 -22.48 -6.59 -6.70
N GLY A 913 -21.45 -7.13 -7.34
CA GLY A 913 -20.07 -6.82 -6.99
C GLY A 913 -19.77 -5.32 -7.13
N TYR A 914 -19.12 -4.73 -6.12
CA TYR A 914 -18.65 -3.34 -6.17
C TYR A 914 -17.75 -3.09 -7.39
N SER A 915 -18.17 -2.17 -8.25
CA SER A 915 -17.40 -1.70 -9.41
C SER A 915 -16.27 -0.74 -9.01
N LEU A 916 -15.49 -1.12 -8.00
CA LEU A 916 -14.25 -0.45 -7.61
C LEU A 916 -13.18 -0.77 -8.68
N LEU A 917 -12.94 0.20 -9.56
CA LEU A 917 -11.83 0.24 -10.52
C LEU A 917 -11.50 -1.08 -11.25
N MET A 918 -12.53 -1.81 -11.70
CA MET A 918 -12.37 -2.55 -12.95
C MET A 918 -12.02 -1.54 -14.05
N GLY A 919 -10.77 -1.59 -14.55
CA GLY A 919 -10.30 -0.78 -15.66
C GLY A 919 -11.34 -0.76 -16.79
N THR A 920 -11.79 0.44 -17.14
CA THR A 920 -13.05 0.70 -17.85
C THR A 920 -13.16 -0.08 -19.15
N ASN A 921 -14.04 -1.09 -19.17
CA ASN A 921 -14.29 -1.99 -20.30
C ASN A 921 -12.99 -2.50 -20.96
N ARG A 922 -12.35 -3.52 -20.34
CA ARG A 922 -11.15 -4.23 -20.81
C ARG A 922 -11.14 -4.54 -22.32
N ARG A 923 -10.79 -3.55 -23.15
CA ARG A 923 -10.49 -3.74 -24.58
C ARG A 923 -9.13 -4.41 -24.65
N LEU A 924 -9.14 -5.73 -24.86
CA LEU A 924 -7.94 -6.48 -25.23
C LEU A 924 -7.25 -5.76 -26.41
N PRO A 925 -5.92 -5.61 -26.40
CA PRO A 925 -5.19 -5.10 -27.56
C PRO A 925 -5.22 -6.14 -28.69
N ILE A 926 -6.27 -6.09 -29.52
CA ILE A 926 -6.43 -6.97 -30.68
C ILE A 926 -5.57 -6.43 -31.83
N ASP A 927 -4.28 -6.75 -31.82
CA ASP A 927 -3.49 -6.84 -33.06
C ASP A 927 -2.63 -8.11 -33.07
N LEU A 928 -3.26 -9.22 -33.48
CA LEU A 928 -2.53 -10.43 -33.89
C LEU A 928 -1.85 -10.14 -35.23
N GLY A 929 -0.63 -9.60 -35.11
CA GLY A 929 0.02 -8.81 -36.14
C GLY A 929 0.18 -9.46 -37.53
N LYS A 930 0.14 -8.61 -38.56
CA LYS A 930 0.36 -8.98 -39.96
C LYS A 930 1.47 -8.18 -40.62
N VAL A 931 2.70 -8.63 -40.43
CA VAL A 931 3.79 -8.37 -41.38
C VAL A 931 3.85 -9.51 -42.39
N PHE A 932 3.07 -9.44 -43.47
CA PHE A 932 3.35 -10.17 -44.72
C PHE A 932 2.56 -9.60 -45.91
N ASN A 933 3.25 -9.43 -47.05
CA ASN A 933 2.63 -9.02 -48.32
C ASN A 933 1.99 -10.20 -49.05
N SER A 934 0.74 -10.06 -49.49
CA SER A 934 0.21 -10.78 -50.66
C SER A 934 -0.94 -10.01 -51.32
N THR A 935 -0.80 -9.68 -52.60
CA THR A 935 -1.87 -9.09 -53.42
C THR A 935 -2.89 -10.14 -53.86
N MET A 936 -4.18 -9.88 -53.66
CA MET A 936 -5.24 -10.29 -54.61
C MET A 936 -6.50 -9.44 -54.41
N ASP A 937 -7.11 -8.99 -55.50
CA ASP A 937 -8.42 -8.35 -55.51
C ASP A 937 -9.54 -9.34 -55.18
N THR A 938 -10.62 -8.85 -54.55
CA THR A 938 -11.98 -8.90 -55.13
C THR A 938 -12.98 -8.09 -54.30
N SER A 939 -14.20 -7.92 -54.81
CA SER A 939 -15.13 -6.84 -54.43
C SER A 939 -16.48 -7.33 -53.88
N ASN A 940 -17.33 -6.36 -53.54
CA ASN A 940 -18.79 -6.44 -53.32
C ASN A 940 -19.35 -6.80 -51.93
N SER A 941 -19.74 -5.74 -51.21
CA SER A 941 -21.14 -5.41 -50.91
C SER A 941 -21.94 -6.27 -49.92
N ARG A 942 -22.36 -5.65 -48.80
CA ARG A 942 -23.74 -5.09 -48.66
C ARG A 942 -23.91 -4.32 -47.34
N ARG A 943 -24.52 -3.12 -47.40
CA ARG A 943 -25.10 -2.41 -46.23
C ARG A 943 -26.63 -2.48 -46.30
N PRO A 944 -27.33 -2.87 -45.23
CA PRO A 944 -28.73 -2.51 -45.03
C PRO A 944 -28.85 -1.03 -44.64
N LYS A 945 -29.84 -0.32 -45.18
CA LYS A 945 -30.41 0.89 -44.57
C LYS A 945 -31.76 0.51 -43.97
N TYR A 946 -32.14 1.09 -42.84
CA TYR A 946 -33.50 1.59 -42.57
C TYR A 946 -33.41 2.51 -41.34
N THR A 947 -34.15 3.60 -41.14
CA THR A 947 -34.72 4.72 -41.94
C THR A 947 -35.31 5.64 -40.86
N ARG A 948 -35.21 6.96 -41.03
CA ARG A 948 -35.70 7.97 -40.07
C ARG A 948 -37.18 8.30 -40.36
N VAL A 949 -37.99 8.55 -39.33
CA VAL A 949 -39.34 9.13 -39.45
C VAL A 949 -39.43 10.37 -38.56
N SER A 950 -40.13 11.42 -39.02
CA SER A 950 -40.26 12.69 -38.30
C SER A 950 -41.51 13.47 -38.74
N THR A 951 -42.37 13.80 -37.78
CA THR A 951 -43.31 14.94 -37.70
C THR A 951 -43.98 14.88 -36.31
N GLY A 952 -44.42 15.96 -35.67
CA GLY A 952 -44.28 17.37 -36.04
C GLY A 952 -45.44 18.24 -35.54
N ASP A 953 -45.14 19.11 -34.55
CA ASP A 953 -45.46 20.56 -34.55
C ASP A 953 -46.36 21.15 -33.43
N TYR A 954 -46.11 22.46 -33.20
CA TYR A 954 -46.88 23.49 -32.47
C TYR A 954 -47.02 23.41 -30.91
N LEU A 955 -46.81 24.48 -30.11
CA LEU A 955 -46.12 25.78 -30.36
C LEU A 955 -45.82 26.60 -29.07
N GLY A 956 -44.61 27.16 -28.97
CA GLY A 956 -44.34 28.54 -28.45
C GLY A 956 -44.12 28.78 -26.94
N SER A 957 -43.44 29.87 -26.51
CA SER A 957 -42.50 30.75 -27.25
C SER A 957 -41.65 31.68 -26.34
N LYS A 958 -40.35 31.84 -26.66
CA LYS A 958 -39.52 33.10 -26.62
C LYS A 958 -39.34 33.88 -25.29
N TYR A 959 -38.27 34.66 -25.03
CA TYR A 959 -37.16 35.23 -25.85
C TYR A 959 -35.84 35.42 -25.02
N LEU A 960 -34.74 35.83 -25.69
CA LEU A 960 -33.46 36.33 -25.14
C LEU A 960 -33.58 37.84 -24.74
N GLY A 961 -32.64 38.55 -24.07
CA GLY A 961 -31.37 38.21 -23.41
C GLY A 961 -30.31 39.36 -23.43
N ILE A 962 -29.28 39.28 -22.56
CA ILE A 962 -27.88 39.80 -22.74
C ILE A 962 -27.53 41.33 -22.62
N LEU A 963 -26.78 41.65 -21.54
CA LEU A 963 -25.64 42.60 -21.31
C LEU A 963 -25.71 44.16 -21.26
N TYR A 964 -25.06 44.67 -20.18
CA TYR A 964 -24.03 45.75 -20.06
C TYR A 964 -24.31 47.25 -19.72
N ARG A 965 -23.55 47.73 -18.69
CA ARG A 965 -22.97 49.07 -18.41
C ARG A 965 -23.92 50.26 -18.08
N ASP A 966 -23.53 51.32 -17.34
CA ASP A 966 -22.26 51.72 -16.68
C ASP A 966 -22.51 52.65 -15.45
N GLU A 967 -21.47 52.86 -14.62
CA GLU A 967 -21.02 54.04 -13.80
C GLU A 967 -21.97 55.20 -13.36
N LEU A 968 -21.74 55.97 -12.27
CA LEU A 968 -20.63 56.14 -11.28
C LEU A 968 -21.25 56.33 -9.84
N ASP A 969 -20.81 57.06 -8.80
CA ASP A 969 -19.79 58.12 -8.53
C ASP A 969 -19.31 58.11 -7.04
N MET A 970 -18.61 59.16 -6.59
CA MET A 970 -17.81 59.35 -5.35
C MET A 970 -18.45 60.40 -4.36
N PRO A 971 -17.88 60.82 -3.17
CA PRO A 971 -16.45 60.88 -2.77
C PRO A 971 -16.02 60.69 -1.27
N VAL A 972 -14.71 60.88 -1.02
CA VAL A 972 -14.00 61.43 0.20
C VAL A 972 -13.03 60.50 1.01
N LEU A 973 -11.76 60.53 0.56
CA LEU A 973 -10.50 60.77 1.29
C LEU A 973 -10.13 60.12 2.66
N VAL A 974 -9.19 59.17 2.54
CA VAL A 974 -7.97 58.91 3.34
C VAL A 974 -7.58 59.88 4.49
N ALA A 975 -7.41 59.30 5.68
CA ALA A 975 -6.42 59.72 6.69
C ALA A 975 -5.44 58.55 6.97
N SER A 976 -4.21 58.80 7.44
CA SER A 976 -3.11 57.85 7.22
C SER A 976 -1.89 57.92 8.18
N HIS A 977 -1.02 56.90 8.05
CA HIS A 977 0.40 56.85 8.43
C HIS A 977 0.85 57.18 9.86
N TRP A 978 0.80 56.20 10.80
CA TRP A 978 1.69 56.20 11.99
C TRP A 978 2.24 54.84 12.47
N LEU A 979 1.66 53.69 12.10
CA LEU A 979 2.02 52.39 12.71
C LEU A 979 3.33 51.75 12.19
N VAL A 980 3.67 51.91 10.90
CA VAL A 980 4.81 51.20 10.28
C VAL A 980 6.19 51.64 10.82
N PRO A 981 6.49 52.94 11.03
CA PRO A 981 7.79 53.36 11.57
C PRO A 981 8.07 52.84 12.99
N ALA A 982 7.02 52.69 13.82
CA ALA A 982 7.14 52.22 15.20
C ALA A 982 7.59 50.76 15.29
N ALA A 983 7.04 49.88 14.46
CA ALA A 983 7.39 48.45 14.45
C ALA A 983 8.87 48.19 14.08
N VAL A 984 9.41 48.99 13.15
CA VAL A 984 10.82 48.89 12.72
C VAL A 984 11.78 49.39 13.81
N ALA A 985 11.41 50.42 14.57
CA ALA A 985 12.21 50.92 15.69
C ALA A 985 12.30 49.90 16.84
N VAL A 986 11.18 49.26 17.21
CA VAL A 986 11.14 48.27 18.29
C VAL A 986 11.94 47.01 17.95
N THR A 987 11.79 46.48 16.73
CA THR A 987 12.53 45.29 16.29
C THR A 987 14.04 45.53 16.22
N GLY A 988 14.48 46.69 15.73
CA GLY A 988 15.89 47.09 15.74
C GLY A 988 16.50 47.13 17.15
N LEU A 989 15.76 47.61 18.15
CA LEU A 989 16.24 47.71 19.54
C LEU A 989 16.48 46.32 20.17
N LEU A 990 15.59 45.36 19.90
CA LEU A 990 15.66 43.98 20.41
C LEU A 990 16.85 43.21 19.81
N VAL A 991 17.16 43.42 18.53
CA VAL A 991 18.36 42.86 17.88
C VAL A 991 19.63 43.46 18.49
N PHE A 992 19.65 44.75 18.81
CA PHE A 992 20.81 45.38 19.43
C PHE A 992 21.08 44.86 20.86
N LEU A 993 20.02 44.69 21.66
CA LEU A 993 20.09 44.17 23.04
C LEU A 993 20.55 42.70 23.11
N SER A 994 20.11 41.86 22.16
CA SER A 994 20.54 40.46 22.09
C SER A 994 22.03 40.33 21.71
N PHE A 995 22.52 41.10 20.74
CA PHE A 995 23.95 41.18 20.43
C PHE A 995 24.79 41.70 21.62
N TRP A 996 24.28 42.67 22.39
CA TRP A 996 24.95 43.15 23.61
C TRP A 996 25.11 42.05 24.66
N ARG A 997 24.04 41.28 24.95
CA ARG A 997 24.08 40.14 25.89
C ARG A 997 25.09 39.06 25.44
N ILE A 998 25.17 38.76 24.14
CA ILE A 998 26.15 37.81 23.58
C ILE A 998 27.59 38.33 23.77
N ARG A 999 27.84 39.63 23.55
CA ARG A 999 29.16 40.25 23.76
C ARG A 999 29.61 40.24 25.22
N GLN A 1000 28.69 40.41 26.18
CA GLN A 1000 29.01 40.23 27.61
C GLN A 1000 29.35 38.78 27.97
N LYS A 1001 28.59 37.78 27.50
CA LYS A 1001 28.87 36.36 27.77
C LYS A 1001 30.28 35.94 27.30
N ARG A 1002 30.76 36.45 26.15
CA ARG A 1002 32.13 36.18 25.66
C ARG A 1002 33.26 36.83 26.47
N ARG A 1003 33.01 37.87 27.29
CA ARG A 1003 34.04 38.51 28.15
C ARG A 1003 34.27 37.82 29.50
N ARG A 1004 33.44 36.84 29.91
CA ARG A 1004 33.60 36.11 31.20
C ARG A 1004 34.27 34.73 31.11
N ARG A 1005 34.76 34.29 29.94
CA ARG A 1005 35.46 32.98 29.76
C ARG A 1005 36.97 33.10 29.42
N ARG A 1006 37.67 34.12 29.93
CA ARG A 1006 39.15 34.22 29.91
C ARG A 1006 39.71 34.75 31.24
N LYS A 1007 39.70 33.90 32.26
CA LYS A 1007 40.56 33.90 33.47
C LYS A 1007 40.24 32.62 34.26
N GLY A 1008 41.24 31.80 34.60
CA GLY A 1008 41.03 30.54 35.34
C GLY A 1008 41.99 29.41 34.93
N SER A 1009 43.13 29.32 35.61
CA SER A 1009 44.06 28.19 35.68
C SER A 1009 44.54 28.13 37.15
N GLY A 1010 44.77 27.00 37.82
CA GLY A 1010 44.53 25.58 37.49
C GLY A 1010 43.96 24.84 38.73
N SER A 1011 44.42 23.65 39.17
CA SER A 1011 45.41 22.72 38.62
C SER A 1011 45.33 21.33 39.31
N SER A 1012 45.75 20.27 38.60
CA SER A 1012 46.38 19.02 39.09
C SER A 1012 46.08 18.47 40.51
N ARG A 1013 45.50 17.26 40.61
CA ARG A 1013 46.23 16.01 40.97
C ARG A 1013 45.32 14.76 41.09
N LEU A 1014 45.75 13.69 40.40
CA LEU A 1014 45.58 12.27 40.80
C LEU A 1014 46.60 11.95 41.94
N PRO A 1015 46.54 10.83 42.71
CA PRO A 1015 46.19 9.48 42.20
C PRO A 1015 45.46 8.49 43.15
N ASN A 1016 45.03 7.36 42.54
CA ASN A 1016 44.76 6.03 43.12
C ASN A 1016 43.61 5.92 44.15
N LEU A 1017 42.97 4.75 44.32
CA LEU A 1017 43.37 3.38 43.94
C LEU A 1017 42.26 2.67 43.14
#